data_AF-A0A5C4VCH5-F1
#
_entry.id   AF-A0A5C4VCH5-F1
#
_cell.length_a   1.000
_cell.length_b   1.000
_cell.length_c   1.000
_cell.angle_alpha   90.00
_cell.angle_beta   90.00
_cell.angle_gamma   90.00
#
_symmetry.space_group_name_H-M   'P 1'
#
loop_
_entity.id
_entity.type
_entity.pdbx_description
1 polymer ?
#
loop_
_entity_poly.entity_id
_entity_poly.type
_entity_poly.pdbx_seq_one_letter_code
_entity_poly.pdbx_strand_id
1 'polypeptide(L)'
;MTSDRIALEAGLAPPDASGGEPVTARRYTHPLLGTRPVVRLTGQAEAPGEDRVLAAAGFSAPDAGPPVAAGRRREPGYPAWAVLHDPAGARTALAAAPEMACAERLLGPEAGAALDLYAEIATKLPDAHLPAYWEQVARACVAAGRHRQAALMFGRARAADRHLPSVDPARQRAVFLEFALAGALSVKDVKAHVAELGRRPDPVGAYRELRELAVRRTLGGLPPWPEMLRQLTKLAKAAGLTPASEHVSLLEALVEAPAFWRAADSFWTSQRKTWLAALTASDPAKRQMAWQLTELPYSEMDAWWVALLDEAGALDQLGEDTGRWLTAMLRRYRGTDPPPPRAPDELLDVLPRLATRIAPDEDPVHLGYGTARPYHVDAAVIGRCLSAGVPLSDPDPKLLLGHWWEQDRSALEALVADDRFRDPLLHSLLESHWSNGRWQREWAIEPLRPLLRDIVDDRLRCATSGPLQSALDSCDWLYQRLPRRAAAELPDLLDRLADIDLVTPLTRTLRAGILDELGWDALDEAATELKEDNWCRASWPVLTVHDRRRALAIGPEGRVAEHRLVVPKGAAAFNYDVRAVFSEGQFQVFHSVNRQDSLYWSGAPDQIHTETAASWKWRYGEKTRSGYTFLGPGSRRFAGPVLLAVGDRRVGPEGHMFHDGHTYWWYTGVDRESRVPRPVDLATGQLDEPDPPAFLDPSLLGENETWLIDSSSLAPAVTGTAASPLGTDGIHLGFRVAYDRVTGRLRYHRVDGVHGTASPMTGFLPHGRWSIEPSLPWGLLDVPGTDRRLLLDGAYHVTARDPETGAAHWRVYMGDQDWIVPHTPPMAAGTRRMPPKAFWHFLTPRDLTGSRALREIPEDTVRALLAATATSTPALRKALDTLLPEVSHPLLLDGLMGVLQETHHRIRDRERLLKVLGQETPQVLGVQEHHLDGALHGLVSHTPEGAGGAVRQMELASAFLTGAIDGESAMAHWSVHRSPYDWTELAGRIGGLGIRAASAVTSPEHRAAVIALLRFWASSPFNDPALRRGLFDPGEDRGEGAPVAESTERGRLLPLDIAVHAGDWARSRAAENWGARVFLQRGEASRPPGYIDSRPVPRGWATVKRLRSLARELERREPVPFAADTADQLAKTAGIGHAEAALWLTGLPGVDASGVRTGQHLAPETRTALGLKVTEAADACDRLWRIPTEARLETYDAAMPNDPGQLWNQPMMAKRLAEALRRRPPG
;
A
#
# COMPACT_ATOMS: atom_id res chain seq x y z
N MET A 1 -35.59 -7.38 -28.56
CA MET A 1 -35.24 -8.81 -28.53
C MET A 1 -34.82 -9.32 -27.14
N THR A 2 -34.22 -8.50 -26.27
CA THR A 2 -33.82 -8.89 -24.90
C THR A 2 -35.01 -9.19 -23.96
N SER A 3 -36.13 -8.47 -24.11
CA SER A 3 -37.35 -8.66 -23.30
C SER A 3 -37.96 -10.06 -23.44
N ASP A 4 -38.14 -10.56 -24.67
CA ASP A 4 -38.78 -11.85 -24.92
C ASP A 4 -37.94 -13.03 -24.42
N ARG A 5 -36.60 -12.90 -24.43
CA ARG A 5 -35.69 -13.96 -23.96
C ARG A 5 -35.76 -14.14 -22.44
N ILE A 6 -35.78 -13.03 -21.70
CA ILE A 6 -35.93 -13.04 -20.24
C ILE A 6 -37.33 -13.53 -19.86
N ALA A 7 -38.36 -13.09 -20.60
CA ALA A 7 -39.73 -13.57 -20.41
C ALA A 7 -39.87 -15.08 -20.67
N LEU A 8 -39.21 -15.63 -21.68
CA LEU A 8 -39.18 -17.07 -21.95
C LEU A 8 -38.47 -17.87 -20.84
N GLU A 9 -37.44 -17.30 -20.21
CA GLU A 9 -36.75 -17.90 -19.07
C GLU A 9 -37.60 -17.87 -17.79
N ALA A 10 -38.37 -16.81 -17.60
CA ALA A 10 -39.32 -16.66 -16.50
C ALA A 10 -40.64 -17.45 -16.72
N GLY A 11 -40.89 -17.99 -17.92
CA GLY A 11 -42.15 -18.68 -18.25
C GLY A 11 -43.34 -17.73 -18.42
N LEU A 12 -43.07 -16.46 -18.77
CA LEU A 12 -44.02 -15.36 -18.86
C LEU A 12 -44.06 -14.74 -20.26
N ALA A 13 -43.47 -15.40 -21.27
CA ALA A 13 -43.53 -14.90 -22.64
C ALA A 13 -44.95 -15.01 -23.21
N PRO A 14 -45.30 -14.22 -24.23
CA PRO A 14 -46.55 -14.41 -24.97
C PRO A 14 -46.73 -15.87 -25.42
N PRO A 15 -47.95 -16.45 -25.37
CA PRO A 15 -48.19 -17.87 -25.68
C PRO A 15 -47.71 -18.34 -27.08
N ASP A 16 -47.52 -17.41 -28.01
CA ASP A 16 -47.08 -17.61 -29.39
C ASP A 16 -45.57 -17.33 -29.60
N ALA A 17 -44.80 -17.12 -28.53
CA ALA A 17 -43.37 -16.84 -28.62
C ALA A 17 -42.58 -18.00 -29.25
N SER A 18 -41.82 -17.68 -30.30
CA SER A 18 -40.99 -18.65 -31.03
C SER A 18 -39.94 -19.32 -30.12
N GLY A 19 -39.90 -20.65 -30.11
CA GLY A 19 -38.94 -21.44 -29.32
C GLY A 19 -39.35 -21.71 -27.86
N GLY A 20 -40.53 -21.25 -27.43
CA GLY A 20 -41.16 -21.64 -26.17
C GLY A 20 -42.19 -22.77 -26.33
N GLU A 21 -42.48 -23.48 -25.24
CA GLU A 21 -43.64 -24.36 -25.14
C GLU A 21 -44.80 -23.66 -24.40
N PRO A 22 -46.06 -24.02 -24.70
CA PRO A 22 -47.21 -23.50 -23.98
C PRO A 22 -47.15 -23.82 -22.48
N VAL A 23 -47.35 -22.79 -21.65
CA VAL A 23 -47.55 -22.91 -20.20
C VAL A 23 -49.04 -22.82 -19.92
N THR A 24 -49.59 -23.84 -19.25
CA THR A 24 -51.02 -23.94 -18.94
C THR A 24 -51.28 -23.76 -17.45
N ALA A 25 -52.37 -23.07 -17.10
CA ALA A 25 -52.86 -23.03 -15.73
C ALA A 25 -53.67 -24.30 -15.45
N ARG A 26 -53.17 -25.13 -14.53
CA ARG A 26 -53.76 -26.42 -14.16
C ARG A 26 -54.33 -26.33 -12.75
N ARG A 27 -55.64 -26.53 -12.61
CA ARG A 27 -56.38 -26.41 -11.35
C ARG A 27 -56.63 -27.79 -10.74
N TYR A 28 -56.32 -27.95 -9.46
CA TYR A 28 -56.50 -29.17 -8.67
C TYR A 28 -57.35 -28.90 -7.43
N THR A 29 -58.06 -29.92 -6.94
CA THR A 29 -58.78 -29.89 -5.66
C THR A 29 -58.29 -31.02 -4.75
N HIS A 30 -58.35 -30.83 -3.43
CA HIS A 30 -57.93 -31.84 -2.46
C HIS A 30 -58.89 -31.87 -1.27
N PRO A 31 -59.31 -33.04 -0.74
CA PRO A 31 -60.27 -33.13 0.37
C PRO A 31 -59.86 -32.32 1.61
N LEU A 32 -58.57 -32.32 1.96
CA LEU A 32 -58.03 -31.53 3.10
C LEU A 32 -58.05 -30.01 2.89
N LEU A 33 -58.23 -29.53 1.66
CA LEU A 33 -58.26 -28.09 1.33
C LEU A 33 -59.68 -27.52 1.23
N GLY A 34 -60.71 -28.37 1.34
CA GLY A 34 -62.11 -27.99 1.19
C GLY A 34 -62.43 -27.47 -0.22
N THR A 35 -63.08 -26.31 -0.31
CA THR A 35 -63.45 -25.67 -1.59
C THR A 35 -62.32 -24.90 -2.26
N ARG A 36 -61.14 -24.80 -1.63
CA ARG A 36 -60.01 -24.01 -2.14
C ARG A 36 -59.22 -24.79 -3.20
N PRO A 37 -59.14 -24.31 -4.45
CA PRO A 37 -58.33 -24.94 -5.47
C PRO A 37 -56.84 -24.60 -5.33
N VAL A 38 -55.97 -25.49 -5.81
CA VAL A 38 -54.55 -25.21 -6.05
C VAL A 38 -54.34 -25.05 -7.55
N VAL A 39 -53.68 -23.98 -7.98
CA VAL A 39 -53.38 -23.74 -9.40
C VAL A 39 -51.86 -23.78 -9.59
N ARG A 40 -51.40 -24.55 -10.58
CA ARG A 40 -49.99 -24.58 -10.99
C ARG A 40 -49.86 -24.15 -12.45
N LEU A 41 -48.83 -23.35 -12.73
CA LEU A 41 -48.45 -22.99 -14.09
C LEU A 41 -47.35 -23.97 -14.53
N THR A 42 -47.69 -24.86 -15.45
CA THR A 42 -46.76 -25.92 -15.87
C THR A 42 -46.63 -25.93 -17.39
N GLY A 43 -45.40 -26.08 -17.87
CA GLY A 43 -45.09 -26.27 -19.28
C GLY A 43 -45.63 -27.61 -19.80
N GLN A 44 -45.96 -27.66 -21.08
CA GLN A 44 -46.61 -28.82 -21.70
C GLN A 44 -45.83 -30.13 -21.53
N ALA A 45 -44.49 -30.11 -21.58
CA ALA A 45 -43.67 -31.31 -21.41
C ALA A 45 -43.62 -31.83 -19.96
N GLU A 46 -43.66 -30.94 -18.96
CA GLU A 46 -43.56 -31.29 -17.54
C GLU A 46 -44.93 -31.70 -16.94
N ALA A 47 -46.03 -31.15 -17.47
CA ALA A 47 -47.38 -31.29 -16.93
C ALA A 47 -47.84 -32.74 -16.64
N PRO A 48 -47.66 -33.73 -17.55
CA PRO A 48 -48.13 -35.09 -17.29
C PRO A 48 -47.49 -35.75 -16.05
N GLY A 49 -46.24 -35.39 -15.75
CA GLY A 49 -45.52 -35.94 -14.59
C GLY A 49 -46.00 -35.32 -13.29
N GLU A 50 -46.15 -34.00 -13.27
CA GLU A 50 -46.67 -33.29 -12.10
C GLU A 50 -48.10 -33.70 -11.76
N ASP A 51 -48.95 -33.90 -12.78
CA ASP A 51 -50.32 -34.36 -12.59
C ASP A 51 -50.37 -35.71 -11.88
N ARG A 52 -49.51 -36.65 -12.28
CA ARG A 52 -49.46 -37.99 -11.66
C ARG A 52 -48.89 -37.95 -10.25
N VAL A 53 -47.91 -37.08 -9.98
CA VAL A 53 -47.39 -36.86 -8.62
C VAL A 53 -48.47 -36.30 -7.71
N LEU A 54 -49.23 -35.29 -8.18
CA LEU A 54 -50.34 -34.70 -7.42
C LEU A 54 -51.49 -35.69 -7.21
N ALA A 55 -51.83 -36.49 -8.23
CA ALA A 55 -52.82 -37.55 -8.09
C ALA A 55 -52.41 -38.59 -7.02
N ALA A 56 -51.12 -38.97 -6.96
CA ALA A 56 -50.59 -39.86 -5.93
C ALA A 56 -50.61 -39.24 -4.52
N ALA A 57 -50.59 -37.92 -4.42
CA ALA A 57 -50.76 -37.17 -3.18
C ALA A 57 -52.23 -36.92 -2.80
N GLY A 58 -53.20 -37.45 -3.55
CA GLY A 58 -54.63 -37.36 -3.25
C GLY A 58 -55.37 -36.18 -3.90
N PHE A 59 -54.74 -35.45 -4.82
CA PHE A 59 -55.40 -34.38 -5.57
C PHE A 59 -56.30 -34.93 -6.68
N SER A 60 -57.34 -34.17 -7.03
CA SER A 60 -58.22 -34.48 -8.16
C SER A 60 -57.49 -34.42 -9.50
N ALA A 61 -58.10 -35.00 -10.55
CA ALA A 61 -57.65 -34.78 -11.91
C ALA A 61 -57.57 -33.26 -12.21
N PRO A 62 -56.57 -32.82 -12.99
CA PRO A 62 -56.38 -31.41 -13.32
C PRO A 62 -57.51 -30.91 -14.24
N ASP A 63 -58.03 -29.72 -13.93
CA ASP A 63 -58.79 -28.90 -14.87
C ASP A 63 -57.81 -27.92 -15.54
N ALA A 64 -57.42 -28.21 -16.78
CA ALA A 64 -56.39 -27.47 -17.52
C ALA A 64 -57.02 -26.43 -18.45
N GLY A 65 -56.69 -25.16 -18.22
CA GLY A 65 -57.13 -24.05 -19.07
C GLY A 65 -56.31 -23.88 -20.35
N PRO A 66 -56.67 -22.89 -21.21
CA PRO A 66 -55.86 -22.54 -22.37
C PRO A 66 -54.45 -22.06 -21.95
N PRO A 67 -53.45 -22.09 -22.86
CA PRO A 67 -52.14 -21.53 -22.60
C PRO A 67 -52.21 -20.09 -22.13
N VAL A 68 -51.57 -19.79 -21.00
CA VAL A 68 -51.52 -18.45 -20.39
C VAL A 68 -50.20 -17.71 -20.67
N ALA A 69 -49.16 -18.47 -21.05
CA ALA A 69 -47.84 -17.96 -21.41
C ALA A 69 -47.08 -19.00 -22.25
N ALA A 70 -45.87 -18.65 -22.69
CA ALA A 70 -44.88 -19.58 -23.20
C ALA A 70 -43.61 -19.55 -22.32
N GLY A 71 -42.98 -20.71 -22.14
CA GLY A 71 -41.74 -20.88 -21.39
C GLY A 71 -40.78 -21.83 -22.09
N ARG A 72 -39.51 -21.87 -21.67
CA ARG A 72 -38.59 -22.90 -22.20
C ARG A 72 -39.08 -24.29 -21.83
N ARG A 73 -39.00 -25.23 -22.77
CA ARG A 73 -39.23 -26.66 -22.50
C ARG A 73 -38.36 -27.12 -21.34
N ARG A 74 -39.00 -27.60 -20.28
CA ARG A 74 -38.33 -28.21 -19.12
C ARG A 74 -38.71 -29.68 -19.06
N GLU A 75 -37.69 -30.51 -18.86
CA GLU A 75 -37.88 -31.94 -18.68
C GLU A 75 -38.37 -32.22 -17.25
N PRO A 76 -39.30 -33.17 -17.05
CA PRO A 76 -39.84 -33.47 -15.72
C PRO A 76 -38.73 -33.70 -14.70
N GLY A 77 -38.80 -32.99 -13.56
CA GLY A 77 -37.90 -33.20 -12.43
C GLY A 77 -38.13 -34.53 -11.72
N TYR A 78 -37.25 -34.88 -10.77
CA TYR A 78 -37.47 -36.04 -9.89
C TYR A 78 -38.35 -35.62 -8.69
N PRO A 79 -39.40 -36.37 -8.30
CA PRO A 79 -39.74 -37.74 -8.69
C PRO A 79 -40.68 -37.87 -9.91
N ALA A 80 -41.19 -36.78 -10.48
CA ALA A 80 -42.15 -36.80 -11.59
C ALA A 80 -41.64 -37.61 -12.81
N TRP A 81 -40.34 -37.53 -13.10
CA TRP A 81 -39.68 -38.34 -14.12
C TRP A 81 -39.88 -39.84 -13.91
N ALA A 82 -39.71 -40.34 -12.68
CA ALA A 82 -39.86 -41.76 -12.36
C ALA A 82 -41.31 -42.22 -12.50
N VAL A 83 -42.27 -41.40 -12.08
CA VAL A 83 -43.70 -41.70 -12.23
C VAL A 83 -44.13 -41.81 -13.70
N LEU A 84 -43.43 -41.13 -14.61
CA LEU A 84 -43.67 -41.21 -16.04
C LEU A 84 -42.96 -42.38 -16.71
N HIS A 85 -41.71 -42.65 -16.36
CA HIS A 85 -40.83 -43.54 -17.12
C HIS A 85 -40.60 -44.91 -16.44
N ASP A 86 -40.81 -45.02 -15.13
CA ASP A 86 -40.79 -46.28 -14.38
C ASP A 86 -41.96 -46.36 -13.38
N PRO A 87 -43.18 -46.70 -13.84
CA PRO A 87 -44.34 -46.86 -12.98
C PRO A 87 -44.15 -47.90 -11.86
N ALA A 88 -43.27 -48.90 -12.04
CA ALA A 88 -43.00 -49.92 -11.03
C ALA A 88 -42.14 -49.36 -9.89
N GLY A 89 -41.18 -48.47 -10.20
CA GLY A 89 -40.36 -47.73 -9.23
C GLY A 89 -41.00 -46.47 -8.64
N ALA A 90 -42.17 -46.05 -9.14
CA ALA A 90 -42.84 -44.80 -8.77
C ALA A 90 -43.10 -44.65 -7.25
N ARG A 91 -43.47 -45.74 -6.55
CA ARG A 91 -43.71 -45.71 -5.10
C ARG A 91 -42.44 -45.35 -4.32
N THR A 92 -41.30 -45.91 -4.71
CA THR A 92 -40.00 -45.64 -4.10
C THR A 92 -39.55 -44.20 -4.39
N ALA A 93 -39.80 -43.70 -5.60
CA ALA A 93 -39.48 -42.32 -5.96
C ALA A 93 -40.30 -41.29 -5.17
N LEU A 94 -41.61 -41.52 -5.03
CA LEU A 94 -42.49 -40.65 -4.25
C LEU A 94 -42.15 -40.65 -2.75
N ALA A 95 -41.73 -41.80 -2.21
CA ALA A 95 -41.31 -41.93 -0.82
C ALA A 95 -40.04 -41.10 -0.48
N ALA A 96 -39.18 -40.82 -1.47
CA ALA A 96 -37.97 -40.01 -1.28
C ALA A 96 -38.23 -38.49 -1.24
N ALA A 97 -39.40 -38.02 -1.69
CA ALA A 97 -39.69 -36.59 -1.83
C ALA A 97 -39.60 -35.78 -0.51
N PRO A 98 -40.10 -36.27 0.65
CA PRO A 98 -39.95 -35.55 1.92
C PRO A 98 -38.49 -35.41 2.39
N GLU A 99 -37.68 -36.46 2.21
CA GLU A 99 -36.24 -36.44 2.54
C GLU A 99 -35.50 -35.43 1.65
N MET A 100 -35.83 -35.39 0.35
CA MET A 100 -35.29 -34.40 -0.58
C MET A 100 -35.66 -32.97 -0.21
N ALA A 101 -36.92 -32.69 0.15
CA ALA A 101 -37.36 -31.36 0.59
C ALA A 101 -36.70 -30.93 1.93
N CYS A 102 -36.28 -31.89 2.76
CA CYS A 102 -35.46 -31.63 3.93
C CYS A 102 -34.04 -31.20 3.52
N ALA A 103 -33.40 -31.95 2.64
CA ALA A 103 -32.07 -31.63 2.12
C ALA A 103 -32.03 -30.26 1.41
N GLU A 104 -33.07 -29.91 0.64
CA GLU A 104 -33.17 -28.62 -0.05
C GLU A 104 -33.11 -27.43 0.92
N ARG A 105 -33.80 -27.51 2.06
CA ARG A 105 -33.80 -26.43 3.09
C ARG A 105 -32.43 -26.24 3.74
N LEU A 106 -31.58 -27.26 3.75
CA LEU A 106 -30.23 -27.21 4.33
C LEU A 106 -29.16 -26.65 3.37
N LEU A 107 -29.41 -26.58 2.06
CA LEU A 107 -28.40 -26.16 1.07
C LEU A 107 -27.86 -24.73 1.28
N GLY A 108 -28.70 -23.83 1.82
CA GLY A 108 -28.30 -22.47 2.21
C GLY A 108 -27.35 -22.46 3.41
N PRO A 109 -27.83 -22.83 4.62
CA PRO A 109 -27.05 -22.75 5.86
C PRO A 109 -25.92 -23.80 5.97
N GLU A 110 -26.13 -25.03 5.52
CA GLU A 110 -25.24 -26.19 5.76
C GLU A 110 -25.11 -27.10 4.53
N ALA A 111 -24.47 -26.58 3.47
CA ALA A 111 -24.37 -27.26 2.17
C ALA A 111 -23.70 -28.66 2.23
N GLY A 112 -22.81 -28.91 3.20
CA GLY A 112 -22.18 -30.21 3.39
C GLY A 112 -23.20 -31.28 3.84
N ALA A 113 -23.91 -31.01 4.93
CA ALA A 113 -24.94 -31.90 5.47
C ALA A 113 -26.06 -32.18 4.46
N ALA A 114 -26.46 -31.18 3.68
CA ALA A 114 -27.43 -31.34 2.60
C ALA A 114 -26.95 -32.36 1.54
N LEU A 115 -25.69 -32.25 1.10
CA LEU A 115 -25.12 -33.16 0.09
C LEU A 115 -24.93 -34.59 0.61
N ASP A 116 -24.63 -34.77 1.89
CA ASP A 116 -24.56 -36.08 2.53
C ASP A 116 -25.94 -36.74 2.55
N LEU A 117 -26.99 -36.00 2.93
CA LEU A 117 -28.37 -36.50 2.90
C LEU A 117 -28.82 -36.86 1.48
N TYR A 118 -28.48 -36.05 0.47
CA TYR A 118 -28.74 -36.41 -0.92
C TYR A 118 -27.98 -37.67 -1.38
N ALA A 119 -26.77 -37.90 -0.87
CA ALA A 119 -26.02 -39.13 -1.16
C ALA A 119 -26.69 -40.35 -0.51
N GLU A 120 -27.17 -40.24 0.72
CA GLU A 120 -27.91 -41.30 1.40
C GLU A 120 -29.20 -41.67 0.67
N ILE A 121 -29.99 -40.68 0.27
CA ILE A 121 -31.23 -40.90 -0.51
C ILE A 121 -30.91 -41.65 -1.82
N ALA A 122 -29.84 -41.27 -2.51
CA ALA A 122 -29.45 -41.91 -3.77
C ALA A 122 -29.23 -43.42 -3.63
N THR A 123 -28.70 -43.90 -2.50
CA THR A 123 -28.46 -45.33 -2.24
C THR A 123 -29.74 -46.17 -2.15
N LYS A 124 -30.89 -45.53 -1.88
CA LYS A 124 -32.19 -46.18 -1.72
C LYS A 124 -32.99 -46.24 -3.02
N LEU A 125 -32.52 -45.57 -4.08
CA LEU A 125 -33.24 -45.44 -5.36
C LEU A 125 -32.75 -46.50 -6.37
N PRO A 126 -33.61 -46.93 -7.31
CA PRO A 126 -33.17 -47.74 -8.44
C PRO A 126 -32.08 -47.03 -9.26
N ASP A 127 -31.07 -47.78 -9.72
CA ASP A 127 -29.95 -47.22 -10.50
C ASP A 127 -30.40 -46.41 -11.73
N ALA A 128 -31.47 -46.84 -12.40
CA ALA A 128 -32.05 -46.15 -13.55
C ALA A 128 -32.66 -44.78 -13.21
N HIS A 129 -32.95 -44.50 -11.93
CA HIS A 129 -33.47 -43.21 -11.47
C HIS A 129 -32.37 -42.18 -11.21
N LEU A 130 -31.14 -42.64 -10.98
CA LEU A 130 -30.03 -41.79 -10.56
C LEU A 130 -29.72 -40.61 -11.51
N PRO A 131 -29.82 -40.73 -12.85
CA PRO A 131 -29.61 -39.59 -13.75
C PRO A 131 -30.58 -38.43 -13.49
N ALA A 132 -31.90 -38.72 -13.48
CA ALA A 132 -32.92 -37.71 -13.26
C ALA A 132 -32.91 -37.18 -11.82
N TYR A 133 -32.57 -38.04 -10.86
CA TYR A 133 -32.39 -37.66 -9.46
C TYR A 133 -31.25 -36.65 -9.28
N TRP A 134 -30.04 -36.95 -9.78
CA TRP A 134 -28.89 -36.04 -9.64
C TRP A 134 -29.07 -34.73 -10.43
N GLU A 135 -29.80 -34.74 -11.55
CA GLU A 135 -30.22 -33.51 -12.24
C GLU A 135 -31.11 -32.65 -11.33
N GLN A 136 -32.07 -33.24 -10.61
CA GLN A 136 -32.90 -32.50 -9.66
C GLN A 136 -32.10 -31.92 -8.50
N VAL A 137 -31.15 -32.68 -7.93
CA VAL A 137 -30.25 -32.17 -6.88
C VAL A 137 -29.40 -31.01 -7.40
N ALA A 138 -28.92 -31.10 -8.65
CA ALA A 138 -28.18 -30.02 -9.27
C ALA A 138 -29.04 -28.76 -9.43
N ARG A 139 -30.32 -28.88 -9.81
CA ARG A 139 -31.27 -27.75 -9.86
C ARG A 139 -31.48 -27.10 -8.49
N ALA A 140 -31.64 -27.89 -7.44
CA ALA A 140 -31.75 -27.38 -6.08
C ALA A 140 -30.49 -26.59 -5.65
N CYS A 141 -29.30 -27.08 -6.01
CA CYS A 141 -28.05 -26.37 -5.77
C CYS A 141 -27.98 -25.03 -6.53
N VAL A 142 -28.45 -24.98 -7.79
CA VAL A 142 -28.55 -23.73 -8.57
C VAL A 142 -29.47 -22.73 -7.88
N ALA A 143 -30.67 -23.17 -7.44
CA ALA A 143 -31.64 -22.30 -6.76
C ALA A 143 -31.09 -21.72 -5.45
N ALA A 144 -30.20 -22.44 -4.77
CA ALA A 144 -29.51 -21.98 -3.55
C ALA A 144 -28.24 -21.14 -3.82
N GLY A 145 -27.92 -20.81 -5.09
CA GLY A 145 -26.69 -20.07 -5.45
C GLY A 145 -25.39 -20.87 -5.31
N ARG A 146 -25.47 -22.21 -5.20
CA ARG A 146 -24.34 -23.13 -4.98
C ARG A 146 -23.84 -23.74 -6.30
N HIS A 147 -23.39 -22.88 -7.23
CA HIS A 147 -23.03 -23.27 -8.62
C HIS A 147 -21.92 -24.34 -8.72
N ARG A 148 -20.93 -24.34 -7.81
CA ARG A 148 -19.86 -25.35 -7.80
C ARG A 148 -20.39 -26.75 -7.45
N GLN A 149 -21.26 -26.83 -6.44
CA GLN A 149 -21.92 -28.07 -6.04
C GLN A 149 -22.89 -28.54 -7.11
N ALA A 150 -23.64 -27.62 -7.74
CA ALA A 150 -24.51 -27.93 -8.86
C ALA A 150 -23.74 -28.61 -10.02
N ALA A 151 -22.57 -28.09 -10.40
CA ALA A 151 -21.72 -28.70 -11.42
C ALA A 151 -21.23 -30.11 -11.04
N LEU A 152 -20.95 -30.35 -9.76
CA LEU A 152 -20.59 -31.69 -9.27
C LEU A 152 -21.76 -32.67 -9.40
N MET A 153 -22.97 -32.25 -9.02
CA MET A 153 -24.18 -33.07 -9.11
C MET A 153 -24.58 -33.34 -10.56
N PHE A 154 -24.41 -32.36 -11.45
CA PHE A 154 -24.55 -32.57 -12.89
C PHE A 154 -23.58 -33.65 -13.40
N GLY A 155 -22.31 -33.59 -12.99
CA GLY A 155 -21.32 -34.62 -13.32
C GLY A 155 -21.71 -36.02 -12.80
N ARG A 156 -22.33 -36.11 -11.62
CA ARG A 156 -22.90 -37.37 -11.09
C ARG A 156 -24.05 -37.89 -11.94
N ALA A 157 -24.95 -37.02 -12.38
CA ALA A 157 -26.04 -37.39 -13.30
C ALA A 157 -25.48 -37.99 -14.60
N ARG A 158 -24.49 -37.32 -15.21
CA ARG A 158 -23.84 -37.80 -16.44
C ARG A 158 -23.08 -39.12 -16.25
N ALA A 159 -22.47 -39.34 -15.08
CA ALA A 159 -21.85 -40.62 -14.76
C ALA A 159 -22.89 -41.75 -14.59
N ALA A 160 -24.10 -41.41 -14.13
CA ALA A 160 -25.20 -42.34 -13.95
C ALA A 160 -25.93 -42.70 -15.25
N ASP A 161 -25.75 -41.94 -16.35
CA ASP A 161 -26.40 -42.22 -17.65
C ASP A 161 -26.12 -43.65 -18.16
N ARG A 162 -25.02 -44.29 -17.73
CA ARG A 162 -24.69 -45.70 -18.02
C ARG A 162 -25.75 -46.72 -17.54
N HIS A 163 -26.59 -46.33 -16.59
CA HIS A 163 -27.66 -47.17 -16.04
C HIS A 163 -28.96 -47.05 -16.86
N LEU A 164 -29.02 -46.17 -17.86
CA LEU A 164 -30.17 -46.03 -18.75
C LEU A 164 -30.04 -46.99 -19.96
N PRO A 165 -31.16 -47.59 -20.42
CA PRO A 165 -31.16 -48.46 -21.61
C PRO A 165 -30.88 -47.67 -22.90
N SER A 166 -31.26 -46.39 -22.95
CA SER A 166 -30.90 -45.45 -24.01
C SER A 166 -30.99 -44.01 -23.48
N VAL A 167 -30.18 -43.11 -24.04
CA VAL A 167 -30.22 -41.68 -23.71
C VAL A 167 -30.86 -40.94 -24.89
N ASP A 168 -31.94 -40.21 -24.65
CA ASP A 168 -32.56 -39.34 -25.65
C ASP A 168 -31.64 -38.12 -25.91
N PRO A 169 -31.08 -37.95 -27.13
CA PRO A 169 -30.21 -36.83 -27.46
C PRO A 169 -30.89 -35.46 -27.29
N ALA A 170 -32.21 -35.37 -27.49
CA ALA A 170 -32.95 -34.11 -27.36
C ALA A 170 -33.09 -33.69 -25.89
N ARG A 171 -33.43 -34.64 -25.00
CA ARG A 171 -33.43 -34.44 -23.54
C ARG A 171 -32.04 -34.05 -23.03
N GLN A 172 -31.02 -34.80 -23.45
CA GLN A 172 -29.64 -34.56 -23.02
C GLN A 172 -29.18 -33.16 -23.41
N ARG A 173 -29.45 -32.73 -24.65
CA ARG A 173 -29.19 -31.35 -25.13
C ARG A 173 -29.92 -30.31 -24.28
N ALA A 174 -31.21 -30.51 -24.00
CA ALA A 174 -32.01 -29.56 -23.23
C ALA A 174 -31.45 -29.35 -21.82
N VAL A 175 -31.12 -30.43 -21.12
CA VAL A 175 -30.52 -30.40 -19.77
C VAL A 175 -29.11 -29.80 -19.81
N PHE A 176 -28.29 -30.12 -20.81
CA PHE A 176 -26.95 -29.53 -20.93
C PHE A 176 -27.01 -28.00 -21.10
N LEU A 177 -27.94 -27.50 -21.91
CA LEU A 177 -28.15 -26.06 -22.12
C LEU A 177 -28.72 -25.36 -20.87
N GLU A 178 -29.58 -26.04 -20.10
CA GLU A 178 -30.09 -25.55 -18.80
C GLU A 178 -28.94 -25.25 -17.84
N PHE A 179 -28.05 -26.22 -17.60
CA PHE A 179 -26.93 -26.06 -16.67
C PHE A 179 -25.82 -25.16 -17.20
N ALA A 180 -25.67 -25.03 -18.53
CA ALA A 180 -24.78 -24.04 -19.14
C ALA A 180 -25.21 -22.61 -18.82
N LEU A 181 -26.50 -22.31 -18.96
CA LEU A 181 -27.06 -20.99 -18.63
C LEU A 181 -26.98 -20.70 -17.13
N ALA A 182 -27.19 -21.71 -16.28
CA ALA A 182 -27.10 -21.58 -14.83
C ALA A 182 -25.66 -21.45 -14.28
N GLY A 183 -24.65 -21.45 -15.15
CA GLY A 183 -23.25 -21.39 -14.73
C GLY A 183 -22.77 -22.61 -13.94
N ALA A 184 -23.41 -23.77 -14.14
CA ALA A 184 -23.22 -24.97 -13.34
C ALA A 184 -22.68 -26.15 -14.18
N LEU A 185 -21.74 -25.89 -15.09
CA LEU A 185 -21.07 -26.90 -15.90
C LEU A 185 -19.55 -26.88 -15.73
N SER A 186 -18.97 -28.06 -15.46
CA SER A 186 -17.52 -28.23 -15.41
C SER A 186 -16.90 -28.32 -16.82
N VAL A 187 -15.62 -27.95 -16.94
CA VAL A 187 -14.85 -28.11 -18.20
C VAL A 187 -14.75 -29.58 -18.62
N LYS A 188 -14.73 -30.50 -17.65
CA LYS A 188 -14.69 -31.95 -17.90
C LYS A 188 -15.97 -32.41 -18.62
N ASP A 189 -17.12 -31.95 -18.16
CA ASP A 189 -18.41 -32.32 -18.77
C ASP A 189 -18.53 -31.75 -20.18
N VAL A 190 -18.10 -30.49 -20.39
CA VAL A 190 -18.04 -29.88 -21.73
C VAL A 190 -17.15 -30.70 -22.66
N LYS A 191 -15.97 -31.13 -22.21
CA LYS A 191 -15.05 -31.95 -23.02
C LYS A 191 -15.67 -33.29 -23.41
N ALA A 192 -16.38 -33.94 -22.48
CA ALA A 192 -17.08 -35.20 -22.75
C ALA A 192 -18.20 -35.01 -23.78
N HIS A 193 -19.01 -33.96 -23.62
CA HIS A 193 -20.09 -33.64 -24.54
C HIS A 193 -19.58 -33.27 -25.95
N VAL A 194 -18.51 -32.47 -26.06
CA VAL A 194 -17.88 -32.17 -27.35
C VAL A 194 -17.36 -33.44 -28.05
N ALA A 195 -16.81 -34.40 -27.30
CA ALA A 195 -16.36 -35.66 -27.86
C ALA A 195 -17.53 -36.52 -28.38
N GLU A 196 -18.70 -36.44 -27.73
CA GLU A 196 -19.93 -37.08 -28.19
C GLU A 196 -20.47 -36.44 -29.46
N LEU A 197 -20.57 -35.10 -29.50
CA LEU A 197 -21.01 -34.35 -30.68
C LEU A 197 -20.17 -34.69 -31.92
N GLY A 198 -18.86 -34.86 -31.75
CA GLY A 198 -17.95 -35.25 -32.83
C GLY A 198 -18.16 -36.66 -33.39
N ARG A 199 -18.97 -37.52 -32.75
CA ARG A 199 -19.32 -38.88 -33.23
C ARG A 199 -20.69 -38.95 -33.90
N ARG A 200 -21.51 -37.89 -33.82
CA ARG A 200 -22.86 -37.88 -34.37
C ARG A 200 -22.84 -37.86 -35.91
N PRO A 201 -23.81 -38.50 -36.58
CA PRO A 201 -23.87 -38.57 -38.04
C PRO A 201 -24.31 -37.26 -38.72
N ASP A 202 -24.72 -36.23 -37.96
CA ASP A 202 -25.09 -34.90 -38.45
C ASP A 202 -24.05 -33.83 -38.00
N PRO A 203 -23.03 -33.55 -38.84
CA PRO A 203 -22.00 -32.55 -38.52
C PRO A 203 -22.53 -31.12 -38.39
N VAL A 204 -23.57 -30.75 -39.14
CA VAL A 204 -24.14 -29.39 -39.12
C VAL A 204 -24.92 -29.18 -37.82
N GLY A 205 -25.74 -30.16 -37.42
CA GLY A 205 -26.42 -30.16 -36.12
C GLY A 205 -25.44 -30.13 -34.94
N ALA A 206 -24.38 -30.95 -35.00
CA ALA A 206 -23.34 -30.98 -33.97
C ALA A 206 -22.61 -29.64 -33.81
N TYR A 207 -22.29 -28.96 -34.92
CA TYR A 207 -21.69 -27.63 -34.89
C TYR A 207 -22.64 -26.58 -34.26
N ARG A 208 -23.91 -26.55 -34.69
CA ARG A 208 -24.91 -25.60 -34.15
C ARG A 208 -25.12 -25.77 -32.65
N GLU A 209 -25.18 -27.02 -32.18
CA GLU A 209 -25.32 -27.34 -30.76
C GLU A 209 -24.12 -26.85 -29.94
N LEU A 210 -22.88 -27.08 -30.42
CA LEU A 210 -21.69 -26.59 -29.73
C LEU A 210 -21.61 -25.05 -29.71
N ARG A 211 -21.97 -24.38 -30.82
CA ARG A 211 -22.00 -22.91 -30.90
C ARG A 211 -23.01 -22.34 -29.92
N GLU A 212 -24.21 -22.91 -29.86
CA GLU A 212 -25.25 -22.48 -28.92
C GLU A 212 -24.81 -22.66 -27.47
N LEU A 213 -24.17 -23.80 -27.15
CA LEU A 213 -23.60 -24.05 -25.83
C LEU A 213 -22.56 -22.99 -25.45
N ALA A 214 -21.62 -22.70 -26.35
CA ALA A 214 -20.57 -21.70 -26.14
C ALA A 214 -21.16 -20.32 -25.85
N VAL A 215 -22.09 -19.85 -26.70
CA VAL A 215 -22.73 -18.54 -26.55
C VAL A 215 -23.51 -18.44 -25.24
N ARG A 216 -24.36 -19.43 -24.95
CA ARG A 216 -25.21 -19.39 -23.75
C ARG A 216 -24.41 -19.50 -22.46
N ARG A 217 -23.36 -20.32 -22.43
CA ARG A 217 -22.45 -20.41 -21.27
C ARG A 217 -21.83 -19.06 -20.95
N THR A 218 -21.34 -18.34 -21.98
CA THR A 218 -20.70 -17.04 -21.79
C THR A 218 -21.68 -15.95 -21.43
N LEU A 219 -22.86 -15.92 -22.06
CA LEU A 219 -23.93 -15.00 -21.67
C LEU A 219 -24.50 -15.31 -20.28
N GLY A 220 -24.40 -16.56 -19.80
CA GLY A 220 -24.75 -16.99 -18.45
C GLY A 220 -23.70 -16.66 -17.38
N GLY A 221 -22.63 -15.93 -17.74
CA GLY A 221 -21.65 -15.42 -16.78
C GLY A 221 -20.37 -16.26 -16.62
N LEU A 222 -20.25 -17.41 -17.28
CA LEU A 222 -19.04 -18.24 -17.25
C LEU A 222 -18.10 -17.93 -18.42
N PRO A 223 -16.78 -17.82 -18.20
CA PRO A 223 -15.86 -17.55 -19.29
C PRO A 223 -15.81 -18.71 -20.31
N PRO A 224 -15.45 -18.43 -21.57
CA PRO A 224 -15.03 -19.42 -22.54
C PRO A 224 -13.98 -20.38 -21.97
N TRP A 225 -14.02 -21.65 -22.35
CA TRP A 225 -12.96 -22.60 -22.00
C TRP A 225 -11.83 -22.55 -23.04
N PRO A 226 -10.57 -22.91 -22.67
CA PRO A 226 -9.40 -22.67 -23.51
C PRO A 226 -9.50 -23.27 -24.93
N GLU A 227 -10.07 -24.47 -25.08
CA GLU A 227 -10.13 -25.17 -26.35
C GLU A 227 -11.37 -24.85 -27.22
N MET A 228 -12.25 -23.95 -26.77
CA MET A 228 -13.57 -23.71 -27.38
C MET A 228 -13.48 -23.43 -28.89
N LEU A 229 -12.66 -22.44 -29.27
CA LEU A 229 -12.56 -21.99 -30.65
C LEU A 229 -11.91 -23.05 -31.56
N ARG A 230 -10.93 -23.81 -31.06
CA ARG A 230 -10.33 -24.96 -31.76
C ARG A 230 -11.36 -26.08 -32.01
N GLN A 231 -12.19 -26.37 -31.02
CA GLN A 231 -13.25 -27.39 -31.13
C GLN A 231 -14.36 -26.96 -32.10
N LEU A 232 -14.80 -25.70 -32.04
CA LEU A 232 -15.74 -25.12 -33.01
C LEU A 232 -15.18 -25.16 -34.43
N THR A 233 -13.90 -24.84 -34.61
CA THR A 233 -13.23 -24.91 -35.92
C THR A 233 -13.23 -26.34 -36.48
N LYS A 234 -12.97 -27.34 -35.63
CA LYS A 234 -12.97 -28.76 -36.04
C LYS A 234 -14.36 -29.20 -36.53
N LEU A 235 -15.42 -28.85 -35.79
CA LEU A 235 -16.79 -29.19 -36.18
C LEU A 235 -17.27 -28.40 -37.40
N ALA A 236 -16.93 -27.11 -37.50
CA ALA A 236 -17.26 -26.29 -38.68
C ALA A 236 -16.68 -26.91 -39.96
N LYS A 237 -15.42 -27.34 -39.94
CA LYS A 237 -14.79 -28.04 -41.07
C LYS A 237 -15.48 -29.36 -41.41
N ALA A 238 -15.84 -30.15 -40.40
CA ALA A 238 -16.58 -31.40 -40.61
C ALA A 238 -17.98 -31.16 -41.20
N ALA A 239 -18.59 -30.00 -40.91
CA ALA A 239 -19.88 -29.56 -41.43
C ALA A 239 -19.83 -28.87 -42.79
N GLY A 240 -18.64 -28.69 -43.39
CA GLY A 240 -18.47 -27.94 -44.64
C GLY A 240 -18.75 -26.43 -44.49
N LEU A 241 -18.81 -25.91 -43.26
CA LEU A 241 -18.97 -24.48 -42.97
C LEU A 241 -17.62 -23.77 -43.08
N THR A 242 -17.65 -22.49 -43.42
CA THR A 242 -16.44 -21.65 -43.49
C THR A 242 -16.06 -21.20 -42.07
N PRO A 243 -14.93 -21.65 -41.48
CA PRO A 243 -14.62 -21.32 -40.10
C PRO A 243 -14.51 -19.81 -39.84
N ALA A 244 -14.01 -19.04 -40.81
CA ALA A 244 -13.86 -17.59 -40.68
C ALA A 244 -15.20 -16.87 -40.47
N SER A 245 -16.24 -17.18 -41.25
CA SER A 245 -17.57 -16.57 -41.09
C SER A 245 -18.20 -16.93 -39.76
N GLU A 246 -17.98 -18.16 -39.30
CA GLU A 246 -18.47 -18.63 -38.01
C GLU A 246 -17.75 -17.97 -36.83
N HIS A 247 -16.45 -17.69 -36.94
CA HIS A 247 -15.69 -16.97 -35.91
C HIS A 247 -16.11 -15.51 -35.79
N VAL A 248 -16.40 -14.85 -36.93
CA VAL A 248 -16.99 -13.49 -36.95
C VAL A 248 -18.32 -13.48 -36.18
N SER A 249 -19.24 -14.37 -36.57
CA SER A 249 -20.56 -14.46 -35.92
C SER A 249 -20.48 -14.82 -34.43
N LEU A 250 -19.48 -15.59 -34.02
CA LEU A 250 -19.23 -15.91 -32.61
C LEU A 250 -18.72 -14.69 -31.83
N LEU A 251 -17.78 -13.93 -32.41
CA LEU A 251 -17.22 -12.73 -31.79
C LEU A 251 -18.31 -11.67 -31.54
N GLU A 252 -19.11 -11.39 -32.57
CA GLU A 252 -20.23 -10.44 -32.48
C GLU A 252 -21.26 -10.84 -31.41
N ALA A 253 -21.49 -12.15 -31.22
CA ALA A 253 -22.41 -12.64 -30.21
C ALA A 253 -21.87 -12.54 -28.77
N LEU A 254 -20.56 -12.36 -28.59
CA LEU A 254 -19.88 -12.48 -27.29
C LEU A 254 -19.17 -11.21 -26.82
N VAL A 255 -18.84 -10.27 -27.71
CA VAL A 255 -18.00 -9.10 -27.40
C VAL A 255 -18.56 -8.22 -26.28
N GLU A 256 -19.89 -8.15 -26.13
CA GLU A 256 -20.56 -7.40 -25.05
C GLU A 256 -20.68 -8.19 -23.74
N ALA A 257 -20.35 -9.48 -23.72
CA ALA A 257 -20.52 -10.32 -22.54
C ALA A 257 -19.36 -10.10 -21.56
N PRO A 258 -19.57 -9.64 -20.31
CA PRO A 258 -18.48 -9.42 -19.35
C PRO A 258 -17.66 -10.69 -19.05
N ALA A 259 -18.29 -11.86 -19.13
CA ALA A 259 -17.60 -13.14 -18.93
C ALA A 259 -16.63 -13.51 -20.07
N PHE A 260 -16.84 -12.98 -21.28
CA PHE A 260 -15.95 -13.19 -22.42
C PHE A 260 -14.56 -12.61 -22.15
N TRP A 261 -14.51 -11.39 -21.62
CA TRP A 261 -13.28 -10.68 -21.24
C TRP A 261 -12.57 -11.26 -20.01
N ARG A 262 -13.25 -12.12 -19.24
CA ARG A 262 -12.64 -12.90 -18.14
C ARG A 262 -12.09 -14.26 -18.58
N ALA A 263 -12.02 -14.53 -19.88
CA ALA A 263 -11.36 -15.73 -20.38
C ALA A 263 -9.87 -15.72 -20.00
N ALA A 264 -9.31 -16.91 -19.76
CA ALA A 264 -7.88 -17.04 -19.47
C ALA A 264 -7.03 -16.52 -20.64
N ASP A 265 -5.89 -15.89 -20.37
CA ASP A 265 -4.99 -15.31 -21.38
C ASP A 265 -4.61 -16.30 -22.50
N SER A 266 -4.49 -17.59 -22.15
CA SER A 266 -4.21 -18.67 -23.09
C SER A 266 -5.29 -18.87 -24.15
N PHE A 267 -6.56 -18.54 -23.86
CA PHE A 267 -7.66 -18.59 -24.83
C PHE A 267 -7.45 -17.59 -25.98
N TRP A 268 -6.94 -16.40 -25.64
CA TRP A 268 -6.66 -15.32 -26.58
C TRP A 268 -5.33 -15.54 -27.32
N THR A 269 -4.25 -15.72 -26.57
CA THR A 269 -2.88 -15.77 -27.10
C THR A 269 -2.65 -16.99 -27.99
N SER A 270 -3.15 -18.19 -27.61
CA SER A 270 -2.95 -19.42 -28.40
C SER A 270 -3.66 -19.40 -29.76
N GLN A 271 -4.63 -18.49 -29.95
CA GLN A 271 -5.46 -18.41 -31.15
C GLN A 271 -5.48 -17.01 -31.76
N ARG A 272 -4.44 -16.19 -31.50
CA ARG A 272 -4.32 -14.80 -31.99
C ARG A 272 -4.64 -14.67 -33.48
N LYS A 273 -4.06 -15.51 -34.35
CA LYS A 273 -4.28 -15.47 -35.80
C LYS A 273 -5.75 -15.62 -36.19
N THR A 274 -6.49 -16.46 -35.47
CA THR A 274 -7.91 -16.70 -35.72
C THR A 274 -8.74 -15.49 -35.31
N TRP A 275 -8.47 -14.93 -34.12
CA TRP A 275 -9.15 -13.72 -33.65
C TRP A 275 -8.85 -12.51 -34.52
N LEU A 276 -7.61 -12.33 -34.95
CA LEU A 276 -7.22 -11.26 -35.88
C LEU A 276 -8.00 -11.35 -37.20
N ALA A 277 -8.09 -12.55 -37.79
CA ALA A 277 -8.86 -12.74 -39.03
C ALA A 277 -10.36 -12.46 -38.85
N ALA A 278 -10.95 -12.91 -37.74
CA ALA A 278 -12.35 -12.65 -37.43
C ALA A 278 -12.63 -11.16 -37.19
N LEU A 279 -11.77 -10.49 -36.42
CA LEU A 279 -11.89 -9.06 -36.14
C LEU A 279 -11.72 -8.22 -37.41
N THR A 280 -10.74 -8.54 -38.25
CA THR A 280 -10.49 -7.84 -39.52
C THR A 280 -11.72 -7.86 -40.44
N ALA A 281 -12.50 -8.95 -40.40
CA ALA A 281 -13.67 -9.17 -41.25
C ALA A 281 -14.98 -8.55 -40.71
N SER A 282 -15.00 -7.94 -39.52
CA SER A 282 -16.22 -7.34 -38.94
C SER A 282 -15.97 -5.95 -38.36
N ASP A 283 -16.48 -4.93 -39.06
CA ASP A 283 -16.44 -3.53 -38.61
C ASP A 283 -17.25 -3.25 -37.32
N PRO A 284 -18.43 -3.89 -37.09
CA PRO A 284 -19.10 -3.82 -35.79
C PRO A 284 -18.22 -4.35 -34.66
N ALA A 285 -17.57 -5.51 -34.85
CA ALA A 285 -16.72 -6.11 -33.84
C ALA A 285 -15.48 -5.24 -33.54
N LYS A 286 -14.87 -4.62 -34.55
CA LYS A 286 -13.76 -3.66 -34.37
C LYS A 286 -14.15 -2.52 -33.43
N ARG A 287 -15.25 -1.83 -33.72
CA ARG A 287 -15.73 -0.69 -32.91
C ARG A 287 -16.12 -1.12 -31.50
N GLN A 288 -16.86 -2.21 -31.34
CA GLN A 288 -17.24 -2.72 -30.02
C GLN A 288 -16.01 -3.12 -29.20
N MET A 289 -15.06 -3.86 -29.78
CA MET A 289 -13.90 -4.35 -29.05
C MET A 289 -12.97 -3.21 -28.61
N ALA A 290 -12.80 -2.17 -29.44
CA ALA A 290 -12.03 -0.97 -29.08
C ALA A 290 -12.62 -0.24 -27.87
N TRP A 291 -13.95 -0.05 -27.82
CA TRP A 291 -14.62 0.61 -26.71
C TRP A 291 -14.71 -0.26 -25.46
N GLN A 292 -15.00 -1.56 -25.60
CA GLN A 292 -15.04 -2.49 -24.48
C GLN A 292 -13.69 -2.56 -23.74
N LEU A 293 -12.57 -2.47 -24.46
CA LEU A 293 -11.25 -2.41 -23.84
C LEU A 293 -11.11 -1.21 -22.89
N THR A 294 -11.69 -0.04 -23.22
CA THR A 294 -11.60 1.16 -22.38
C THR A 294 -12.34 1.04 -21.04
N GLU A 295 -13.36 0.16 -20.96
CA GLU A 295 -14.21 -0.03 -19.77
C GLU A 295 -13.66 -1.09 -18.80
N LEU A 296 -12.68 -1.89 -19.22
CA LEU A 296 -12.06 -2.91 -18.38
C LEU A 296 -11.09 -2.28 -17.36
N PRO A 297 -10.69 -2.98 -16.30
CA PRO A 297 -9.52 -2.58 -15.52
C PRO A 297 -8.22 -2.77 -16.33
N TYR A 298 -7.14 -2.12 -15.90
CA TYR A 298 -5.79 -2.36 -16.42
C TYR A 298 -5.44 -3.86 -16.41
N SER A 299 -4.74 -4.32 -17.45
CA SER A 299 -4.26 -5.69 -17.58
C SER A 299 -2.84 -5.70 -18.16
N GLU A 300 -2.02 -6.68 -17.75
CA GLU A 300 -0.72 -6.94 -18.39
C GLU A 300 -0.86 -7.36 -19.87
N MET A 301 -2.07 -7.76 -20.30
CA MET A 301 -2.37 -8.05 -21.70
C MET A 301 -2.62 -6.81 -22.57
N ASP A 302 -2.66 -5.59 -22.01
CA ASP A 302 -3.02 -4.38 -22.76
C ASP A 302 -2.13 -4.17 -24.01
N ALA A 303 -0.82 -4.42 -23.90
CA ALA A 303 0.12 -4.45 -25.03
C ALA A 303 -0.38 -5.37 -26.16
N TRP A 304 -0.75 -6.61 -25.81
CA TRP A 304 -1.25 -7.60 -26.76
C TRP A 304 -2.59 -7.19 -27.40
N TRP A 305 -3.48 -6.56 -26.62
CA TRP A 305 -4.78 -6.07 -27.07
C TRP A 305 -4.67 -4.90 -28.03
N VAL A 306 -3.85 -3.90 -27.70
CA VAL A 306 -3.60 -2.75 -28.54
C VAL A 306 -2.99 -3.18 -29.87
N ALA A 307 -1.97 -4.07 -29.83
CA ALA A 307 -1.39 -4.64 -31.04
C ALA A 307 -2.43 -5.38 -31.89
N LEU A 308 -3.33 -6.15 -31.28
CA LEU A 308 -4.37 -6.88 -32.01
C LEU A 308 -5.38 -5.93 -32.69
N LEU A 309 -5.80 -4.88 -31.96
CA LEU A 309 -6.72 -3.86 -32.49
C LEU A 309 -6.08 -3.07 -33.63
N ASP A 310 -4.79 -2.76 -33.51
CA ASP A 310 -4.06 -2.04 -34.54
C ASP A 310 -3.87 -2.88 -35.81
N GLU A 311 -3.39 -4.13 -35.66
CA GLU A 311 -3.23 -5.07 -36.77
C GLU A 311 -4.56 -5.35 -37.50
N ALA A 312 -5.69 -5.33 -36.78
CA ALA A 312 -7.02 -5.53 -37.36
C ALA A 312 -7.59 -4.27 -38.05
N GLY A 313 -6.91 -3.12 -37.95
CA GLY A 313 -7.40 -1.82 -38.41
C GLY A 313 -8.59 -1.30 -37.61
N ALA A 314 -8.77 -1.75 -36.36
CA ALA A 314 -9.87 -1.30 -35.51
C ALA A 314 -9.70 0.16 -35.07
N LEU A 315 -8.46 0.58 -34.78
CA LEU A 315 -8.14 1.96 -34.40
C LEU A 315 -8.36 2.95 -35.56
N ASP A 316 -8.27 2.47 -36.80
CA ASP A 316 -8.55 3.28 -38.00
C ASP A 316 -10.04 3.57 -38.20
N GLN A 317 -10.94 2.85 -37.51
CA GLN A 317 -12.39 3.02 -37.61
C GLN A 317 -13.01 3.94 -36.57
N LEU A 318 -12.21 4.50 -35.67
CA LEU A 318 -12.69 5.43 -34.64
C LEU A 318 -13.21 6.75 -35.24
N GLY A 319 -12.62 7.23 -36.34
CA GLY A 319 -13.07 8.45 -37.01
C GLY A 319 -13.06 9.66 -36.07
N GLU A 320 -14.17 10.41 -36.03
CA GLU A 320 -14.37 11.57 -35.15
C GLU A 320 -14.37 11.22 -33.65
N ASP A 321 -14.55 9.94 -33.27
CA ASP A 321 -14.53 9.51 -31.87
C ASP A 321 -13.10 9.27 -31.33
N THR A 322 -12.06 9.55 -32.13
CA THR A 322 -10.66 9.21 -31.78
C THR A 322 -10.19 9.89 -30.49
N GLY A 323 -10.46 11.19 -30.30
CA GLY A 323 -10.06 11.90 -29.09
C GLY A 323 -10.79 11.40 -27.84
N ARG A 324 -12.08 11.10 -27.97
CA ARG A 324 -12.91 10.51 -26.89
C ARG A 324 -12.43 9.11 -26.50
N TRP A 325 -12.13 8.26 -27.47
CA TRP A 325 -11.59 6.92 -27.20
C TRP A 325 -10.22 7.00 -26.55
N LEU A 326 -9.33 7.87 -27.04
CA LEU A 326 -7.99 8.05 -26.46
C LEU A 326 -8.08 8.53 -25.02
N THR A 327 -8.97 9.49 -24.73
CA THR A 327 -9.26 9.93 -23.35
C THR A 327 -9.67 8.75 -22.46
N ALA A 328 -10.58 7.90 -22.91
CA ALA A 328 -11.03 6.73 -22.15
C ALA A 328 -9.90 5.69 -21.97
N MET A 329 -9.09 5.46 -23.00
CA MET A 329 -7.99 4.50 -22.98
C MET A 329 -6.86 4.95 -22.04
N LEU A 330 -6.43 6.21 -22.11
CA LEU A 330 -5.34 6.72 -21.27
C LEU A 330 -5.70 6.74 -19.78
N ARG A 331 -6.99 6.89 -19.45
CA ARG A 331 -7.51 6.79 -18.07
C ARG A 331 -7.28 5.43 -17.42
N ARG A 332 -6.95 4.38 -18.19
CA ARG A 332 -6.58 3.06 -17.65
C ARG A 332 -5.21 3.05 -16.99
N TYR A 333 -4.30 3.91 -17.45
CA TYR A 333 -2.90 3.97 -16.99
C TYR A 333 -2.69 4.99 -15.87
N ARG A 334 -3.75 5.25 -15.10
CA ARG A 334 -3.70 6.06 -13.89
C ARG A 334 -3.72 5.18 -12.65
N GLY A 335 -3.05 5.62 -11.59
CA GLY A 335 -3.06 4.96 -10.29
C GLY A 335 -3.17 5.98 -9.16
N THR A 336 -3.77 5.60 -8.04
CA THR A 336 -3.67 6.38 -6.78
C THR A 336 -2.37 6.10 -6.04
N ASP A 337 -1.71 4.99 -6.35
CA ASP A 337 -0.48 4.55 -5.70
C ASP A 337 0.71 4.60 -6.69
N PRO A 338 1.90 5.05 -6.27
CA PRO A 338 3.12 4.92 -7.04
C PRO A 338 3.68 3.48 -7.00
N PRO A 339 4.19 2.93 -8.12
CA PRO A 339 4.15 3.50 -9.46
C PRO A 339 2.79 3.31 -10.15
N PRO A 340 2.36 4.25 -11.03
CA PRO A 340 1.16 4.05 -11.84
C PRO A 340 1.35 2.89 -12.84
N PRO A 341 0.25 2.28 -13.33
CA PRO A 341 0.33 1.31 -14.42
C PRO A 341 1.02 1.93 -15.64
N ARG A 342 1.89 1.16 -16.31
CA ARG A 342 2.59 1.62 -17.51
C ARG A 342 1.68 1.56 -18.72
N ALA A 343 1.75 2.59 -19.54
CA ALA A 343 1.17 2.50 -20.88
C ALA A 343 2.04 1.57 -21.74
N PRO A 344 1.43 0.65 -22.51
CA PRO A 344 2.19 -0.24 -23.38
C PRO A 344 2.82 0.54 -24.53
N ASP A 345 4.03 0.16 -24.95
CA ASP A 345 4.73 0.78 -26.07
C ASP A 345 3.89 0.72 -27.35
N GLU A 346 3.11 -0.35 -27.55
CA GLU A 346 2.21 -0.50 -28.69
C GLU A 346 1.12 0.58 -28.74
N LEU A 347 0.71 1.15 -27.60
CA LEU A 347 -0.20 2.30 -27.58
C LEU A 347 0.55 3.59 -27.90
N LEU A 348 1.75 3.77 -27.37
CA LEU A 348 2.56 4.97 -27.58
C LEU A 348 2.99 5.10 -29.05
N ASP A 349 3.30 3.99 -29.71
CA ASP A 349 3.74 3.94 -31.11
C ASP A 349 2.63 4.34 -32.09
N VAL A 350 1.35 4.11 -31.74
CA VAL A 350 0.22 4.49 -32.61
C VAL A 350 -0.24 5.95 -32.41
N LEU A 351 0.19 6.62 -31.33
CA LEU A 351 -0.23 8.00 -31.02
C LEU A 351 0.00 8.99 -32.16
N PRO A 352 1.15 9.02 -32.87
CA PRO A 352 1.36 9.96 -33.97
C PRO A 352 0.34 9.79 -35.11
N ARG A 353 -0.07 8.55 -35.40
CA ARG A 353 -1.11 8.28 -36.41
C ARG A 353 -2.49 8.70 -35.92
N LEU A 354 -2.83 8.45 -34.66
CA LEU A 354 -4.10 8.85 -34.07
C LEU A 354 -4.23 10.37 -33.96
N ALA A 355 -3.14 11.08 -33.64
CA ALA A 355 -3.11 12.54 -33.53
C ALA A 355 -3.57 13.24 -34.82
N THR A 356 -3.21 12.71 -36.00
CA THR A 356 -3.63 13.27 -37.30
C THR A 356 -5.15 13.21 -37.54
N ARG A 357 -5.89 12.47 -36.72
CA ARG A 357 -7.35 12.26 -36.85
C ARG A 357 -8.15 13.02 -35.79
N ILE A 358 -7.49 13.54 -34.76
CA ILE A 358 -8.12 14.38 -33.76
C ILE A 358 -8.23 15.78 -34.36
N ALA A 359 -9.44 16.31 -34.47
CA ALA A 359 -9.62 17.62 -35.05
C ALA A 359 -9.02 18.69 -34.11
N PRO A 360 -8.40 19.78 -34.64
CA PRO A 360 -7.89 20.86 -33.80
C PRO A 360 -8.97 21.51 -32.92
N ASP A 361 -10.23 21.45 -33.37
CA ASP A 361 -11.41 22.01 -32.70
C ASP A 361 -12.14 20.99 -31.80
N GLU A 362 -11.64 19.76 -31.68
CA GLU A 362 -12.20 18.73 -30.79
C GLU A 362 -11.87 19.02 -29.32
N ASP A 363 -12.71 18.56 -28.39
CA ASP A 363 -12.47 18.72 -26.95
C ASP A 363 -11.09 18.12 -26.57
N PRO A 364 -10.25 18.84 -25.81
CA PRO A 364 -8.93 18.36 -25.42
C PRO A 364 -8.99 17.05 -24.64
N VAL A 365 -7.98 16.19 -24.83
CA VAL A 365 -7.88 14.92 -24.12
C VAL A 365 -7.69 15.14 -22.62
N HIS A 366 -8.56 14.53 -21.82
CA HIS A 366 -8.62 14.71 -20.36
C HIS A 366 -8.02 13.55 -19.58
N LEU A 367 -6.90 13.80 -18.90
CA LEU A 367 -6.20 12.78 -18.09
C LEU A 367 -6.79 12.62 -16.67
N GLY A 368 -7.62 13.57 -16.20
CA GLY A 368 -8.08 13.67 -14.81
C GLY A 368 -9.59 13.85 -14.62
N TYR A 369 -10.02 13.88 -13.34
CA TYR A 369 -11.42 14.14 -12.92
C TYR A 369 -11.47 14.99 -11.63
N GLY A 370 -10.83 16.17 -11.60
CA GLY A 370 -10.96 17.14 -10.48
C GLY A 370 -10.98 16.50 -9.09
N THR A 371 -10.09 15.52 -8.84
CA THR A 371 -10.27 14.61 -7.71
C THR A 371 -9.78 15.25 -6.41
N ALA A 372 -10.38 14.87 -5.27
CA ALA A 372 -9.90 15.37 -3.98
C ALA A 372 -8.51 14.82 -3.59
N ARG A 373 -8.01 13.75 -4.24
CA ARG A 373 -6.73 13.11 -3.92
C ARG A 373 -5.74 13.19 -5.10
N PRO A 374 -4.43 13.18 -4.82
CA PRO A 374 -3.41 13.02 -5.86
C PRO A 374 -3.55 11.68 -6.60
N TYR A 375 -3.19 11.70 -7.87
CA TYR A 375 -3.17 10.51 -8.73
C TYR A 375 -1.99 10.60 -9.69
N HIS A 376 -1.48 9.45 -10.09
CA HIS A 376 -0.30 9.33 -10.92
C HIS A 376 -0.67 8.86 -12.32
N VAL A 377 0.00 9.40 -13.32
CA VAL A 377 -0.05 8.96 -14.72
C VAL A 377 1.37 8.71 -15.21
N ASP A 378 1.55 7.71 -16.08
CA ASP A 378 2.83 7.49 -16.74
C ASP A 378 3.26 8.72 -17.57
N ALA A 379 4.43 9.29 -17.28
CA ALA A 379 4.97 10.44 -17.98
C ALA A 379 5.14 10.20 -19.50
N ALA A 380 5.32 8.95 -19.92
CA ALA A 380 5.43 8.58 -21.34
C ALA A 380 4.19 9.00 -22.12
N VAL A 381 3.01 8.81 -21.53
CA VAL A 381 1.73 9.14 -22.15
C VAL A 381 1.69 10.62 -22.51
N ILE A 382 2.06 11.49 -21.55
CA ILE A 382 1.99 12.94 -21.73
C ILE A 382 3.07 13.40 -22.69
N GLY A 383 4.33 13.02 -22.45
CA GLY A 383 5.45 13.43 -23.30
C GLY A 383 5.27 13.01 -24.76
N ARG A 384 4.74 11.80 -25.02
CA ARG A 384 4.43 11.33 -26.38
C ARG A 384 3.22 12.01 -27.00
N CYS A 385 2.16 12.28 -26.24
CA CYS A 385 1.00 13.05 -26.72
C CYS A 385 1.42 14.47 -27.15
N LEU A 386 2.21 15.16 -26.32
CA LEU A 386 2.76 16.48 -26.63
C LEU A 386 3.65 16.43 -27.87
N SER A 387 4.55 15.44 -27.96
CA SER A 387 5.41 15.25 -29.13
C SER A 387 4.65 14.94 -30.42
N ALA A 388 3.50 14.26 -30.31
CA ALA A 388 2.63 13.92 -31.44
C ALA A 388 1.64 15.04 -31.82
N GLY A 389 1.54 16.11 -31.02
CA GLY A 389 0.61 17.22 -31.26
C GLY A 389 -0.84 16.93 -30.85
N VAL A 390 -1.08 15.99 -29.93
CA VAL A 390 -2.42 15.72 -29.38
C VAL A 390 -2.82 16.87 -28.44
N PRO A 391 -4.00 17.49 -28.62
CA PRO A 391 -4.46 18.55 -27.72
C PRO A 391 -4.78 17.97 -26.34
N LEU A 392 -4.00 18.33 -25.32
CA LEU A 392 -4.25 17.96 -23.92
C LEU A 392 -4.93 19.10 -23.18
N SER A 393 -5.86 18.77 -22.29
CA SER A 393 -6.43 19.75 -21.35
C SER A 393 -5.39 20.21 -20.34
N ASP A 394 -5.64 21.35 -19.68
CA ASP A 394 -4.83 21.77 -18.53
C ASP A 394 -4.79 20.66 -17.47
N PRO A 395 -3.62 20.40 -16.85
CA PRO A 395 -3.49 19.32 -15.89
C PRO A 395 -4.26 19.64 -14.62
N ASP A 396 -4.83 18.60 -14.02
CA ASP A 396 -5.36 18.68 -12.65
C ASP A 396 -4.20 19.10 -11.71
N PRO A 397 -4.40 20.05 -10.78
CA PRO A 397 -3.38 20.46 -9.82
C PRO A 397 -2.78 19.31 -8.99
N LYS A 398 -3.45 18.15 -8.94
CA LYS A 398 -3.02 16.96 -8.20
C LYS A 398 -2.51 15.83 -9.10
N LEU A 399 -2.36 16.10 -10.39
CA LEU A 399 -1.69 15.20 -11.32
C LEU A 399 -0.22 15.07 -10.92
N LEU A 400 0.22 13.83 -10.78
CA LEU A 400 1.61 13.46 -10.57
C LEU A 400 2.03 12.51 -11.69
N LEU A 401 3.31 12.51 -11.98
CA LEU A 401 3.92 11.82 -13.12
C LEU A 401 4.77 10.68 -12.58
N GLY A 402 4.50 9.46 -13.04
CA GLY A 402 5.31 8.28 -12.80
C GLY A 402 6.29 8.02 -13.95
N HIS A 403 7.32 7.21 -13.69
CA HIS A 403 8.26 6.71 -14.70
C HIS A 403 8.97 7.79 -15.57
N TRP A 404 8.96 9.06 -15.16
CA TRP A 404 9.56 10.17 -15.92
C TRP A 404 11.08 10.02 -16.13
N TRP A 405 11.78 9.31 -15.25
CA TRP A 405 13.23 9.08 -15.33
C TRP A 405 13.63 8.05 -16.39
N GLU A 406 12.69 7.26 -16.90
CA GLU A 406 12.92 6.23 -17.95
C GLU A 406 12.53 6.73 -19.34
N GLN A 407 12.06 7.97 -19.42
CA GLN A 407 11.59 8.54 -20.67
C GLN A 407 12.75 8.83 -21.61
N ASP A 408 12.48 8.64 -22.89
CA ASP A 408 13.33 9.16 -23.94
C ASP A 408 13.49 10.67 -23.78
N ARG A 409 14.71 11.14 -24.08
CA ARG A 409 15.10 12.55 -23.95
C ARG A 409 14.10 13.51 -24.63
N SER A 410 13.60 13.18 -25.81
CA SER A 410 12.67 14.02 -26.57
C SER A 410 11.30 14.16 -25.90
N ALA A 411 10.77 13.08 -25.31
CA ALA A 411 9.50 13.13 -24.60
C ALA A 411 9.59 13.98 -23.33
N LEU A 412 10.74 13.91 -22.64
CA LEU A 412 10.99 14.74 -21.47
C LEU A 412 11.21 16.22 -21.84
N GLU A 413 11.91 16.50 -22.94
CA GLU A 413 12.04 17.87 -23.48
C GLU A 413 10.68 18.48 -23.83
N ALA A 414 9.78 17.73 -24.47
CA ALA A 414 8.43 18.19 -24.77
C ALA A 414 7.62 18.50 -23.52
N LEU A 415 7.73 17.67 -22.48
CA LEU A 415 7.06 17.87 -21.20
C LEU A 415 7.57 19.11 -20.45
N VAL A 416 8.88 19.34 -20.46
CA VAL A 416 9.50 20.51 -19.80
C VAL A 416 9.23 21.81 -20.57
N ALA A 417 9.05 21.74 -21.89
CA ALA A 417 8.76 22.90 -22.73
C ALA A 417 7.30 23.40 -22.63
N ASP A 418 6.36 22.57 -22.16
CA ASP A 418 4.97 22.96 -21.94
C ASP A 418 4.79 23.47 -20.50
N ASP A 419 4.63 24.79 -20.34
CA ASP A 419 4.50 25.45 -19.04
C ASP A 419 3.35 24.89 -18.18
N ARG A 420 2.31 24.33 -18.79
CA ARG A 420 1.17 23.76 -18.06
C ARG A 420 1.57 22.55 -17.24
N PHE A 421 2.49 21.73 -17.74
CA PHE A 421 2.95 20.50 -17.09
C PHE A 421 4.18 20.71 -16.19
N ARG A 422 4.70 21.93 -16.14
CA ARG A 422 5.83 22.32 -15.29
C ARG A 422 5.58 21.99 -13.82
N ASP A 423 4.45 22.45 -13.27
CA ASP A 423 4.10 22.26 -11.85
C ASP A 423 3.82 20.79 -11.49
N PRO A 424 3.01 20.02 -12.26
CA PRO A 424 2.87 18.57 -12.06
C PRO A 424 4.21 17.84 -12.04
N LEU A 425 5.12 18.15 -12.97
CA LEU A 425 6.45 17.53 -13.01
C LEU A 425 7.30 17.93 -11.80
N LEU A 426 7.28 19.20 -11.39
CA LEU A 426 7.94 19.69 -10.19
C LEU A 426 7.45 18.95 -8.94
N HIS A 427 6.13 18.81 -8.77
CA HIS A 427 5.54 18.07 -7.66
C HIS A 427 5.93 16.59 -7.67
N SER A 428 5.98 15.97 -8.84
CA SER A 428 6.41 14.57 -9.02
C SER A 428 7.89 14.36 -8.65
N LEU A 429 8.74 15.34 -8.96
CA LEU A 429 10.16 15.42 -8.56
C LEU A 429 10.35 15.71 -7.06
N LEU A 430 9.31 16.08 -6.32
CA LEU A 430 9.37 16.25 -4.88
C LEU A 430 8.79 15.03 -4.14
N GLU A 431 7.73 14.43 -4.69
CA GLU A 431 7.01 13.30 -4.07
C GLU A 431 7.72 11.94 -4.22
N SER A 432 8.28 11.63 -5.40
CA SER A 432 8.79 10.27 -5.74
C SER A 432 10.03 9.80 -4.95
N HIS A 433 10.47 10.55 -3.93
CA HIS A 433 11.79 10.44 -3.31
C HIS A 433 11.80 9.87 -1.89
N TRP A 434 10.89 8.95 -1.59
CA TRP A 434 10.95 8.06 -0.42
C TRP A 434 12.25 7.20 -0.38
N SER A 435 13.11 7.30 -1.41
CA SER A 435 14.48 6.78 -1.45
C SER A 435 15.50 7.93 -1.61
N ASN A 436 16.29 8.19 -0.56
CA ASN A 436 17.23 9.33 -0.43
C ASN A 436 18.35 9.42 -1.48
N GLY A 437 18.55 8.39 -2.33
CA GLY A 437 19.65 8.31 -3.29
C GLY A 437 19.36 8.84 -4.69
N ARG A 438 18.13 9.30 -4.96
CA ARG A 438 17.72 9.66 -6.33
C ARG A 438 18.26 11.02 -6.78
N TRP A 439 18.18 12.07 -5.95
CA TRP A 439 18.52 13.48 -6.27
C TRP A 439 19.87 13.71 -6.98
N GLN A 440 20.84 12.80 -6.89
CA GLN A 440 22.11 12.92 -7.63
C GLN A 440 21.97 12.59 -9.13
N ARG A 441 21.03 11.71 -9.50
CA ARG A 441 20.86 11.19 -10.86
C ARG A 441 20.09 12.17 -11.75
N GLU A 442 19.14 12.92 -11.21
CA GLU A 442 18.33 13.88 -11.97
C GLU A 442 19.18 15.03 -12.52
N TRP A 443 20.20 15.49 -11.79
CA TRP A 443 21.16 16.49 -12.31
C TRP A 443 21.96 15.97 -13.53
N ALA A 444 22.01 14.65 -13.75
CA ALA A 444 22.57 14.08 -14.97
C ALA A 444 21.64 14.19 -16.18
N ILE A 445 20.32 14.31 -15.95
CA ILE A 445 19.29 14.43 -16.97
C ILE A 445 19.19 15.90 -17.39
N GLU A 446 19.81 16.24 -18.52
CA GLU A 446 19.93 17.61 -19.02
C GLU A 446 18.58 18.37 -19.12
N PRO A 447 17.48 17.78 -19.64
CA PRO A 447 16.18 18.46 -19.69
C PRO A 447 15.61 18.86 -18.33
N LEU A 448 15.99 18.20 -17.22
CA LEU A 448 15.46 18.52 -15.90
C LEU A 448 16.21 19.66 -15.19
N ARG A 449 17.43 19.99 -15.64
CA ARG A 449 18.28 20.97 -14.94
C ARG A 449 17.59 22.33 -14.70
N PRO A 450 16.81 22.90 -15.63
CA PRO A 450 16.08 24.16 -15.38
C PRO A 450 15.11 24.04 -14.19
N LEU A 451 14.32 22.95 -14.12
CA LEU A 451 13.41 22.70 -12.99
C LEU A 451 14.17 22.52 -11.68
N LEU A 452 15.28 21.77 -11.71
CA LEU A 452 16.11 21.56 -10.51
C LEU A 452 16.72 22.86 -10.00
N ARG A 453 17.14 23.77 -10.89
CA ARG A 453 17.63 25.11 -10.52
C ARG A 453 16.53 25.94 -9.86
N ASP A 454 15.32 25.95 -10.43
CA ASP A 454 14.18 26.65 -9.85
C ASP A 454 13.82 26.13 -8.45
N ILE A 455 13.89 24.81 -8.23
CA ILE A 455 13.72 24.22 -6.90
C ILE A 455 14.78 24.77 -5.94
N VAL A 456 16.06 24.72 -6.32
CA VAL A 456 17.14 25.22 -5.47
C VAL A 456 16.98 26.72 -5.19
N ASP A 457 16.60 27.51 -6.19
CA ASP A 457 16.36 28.94 -6.04
C ASP A 457 15.19 29.25 -5.10
N ASP A 458 14.09 28.52 -5.22
CA ASP A 458 12.96 28.61 -4.29
C ASP A 458 13.38 28.26 -2.86
N ARG A 459 14.17 27.19 -2.67
CA ARG A 459 14.64 26.76 -1.34
C ARG A 459 15.59 27.77 -0.73
N LEU A 460 16.51 28.35 -1.50
CA LEU A 460 17.40 29.42 -1.04
C LEU A 460 16.59 30.68 -0.65
N ARG A 461 15.59 31.05 -1.45
CA ARG A 461 14.69 32.19 -1.16
C ARG A 461 13.88 31.95 0.11
N CYS A 462 13.32 30.75 0.28
CA CYS A 462 12.58 30.35 1.47
C CYS A 462 13.47 30.30 2.72
N ALA A 463 14.70 29.79 2.60
CA ALA A 463 15.70 29.77 3.69
C ALA A 463 16.07 31.18 4.17
N THR A 464 16.16 32.14 3.25
CA THR A 464 16.59 33.51 3.56
C THR A 464 15.44 34.40 4.04
N SER A 465 14.27 34.30 3.41
CA SER A 465 13.18 35.26 3.58
C SER A 465 11.89 34.66 4.13
N GLY A 466 11.75 33.33 4.18
CA GLY A 466 10.58 32.69 4.78
C GLY A 466 10.51 32.91 6.29
N PRO A 467 9.36 32.63 6.93
CA PRO A 467 9.31 32.45 8.37
C PRO A 467 10.11 31.20 8.79
N LEU A 468 10.38 31.08 10.09
CA LEU A 468 11.35 30.11 10.61
C LEU A 468 11.12 28.69 10.12
N GLN A 469 9.93 28.09 10.27
CA GLN A 469 9.73 26.69 9.84
C GLN A 469 9.95 26.49 8.34
N SER A 470 9.47 27.39 7.49
CA SER A 470 9.77 27.36 6.05
C SER A 470 11.27 27.42 5.77
N ALA A 471 12.02 28.21 6.54
CA ALA A 471 13.46 28.30 6.43
C ALA A 471 14.17 27.04 6.94
N LEU A 472 13.78 26.49 8.09
CA LEU A 472 14.32 25.24 8.65
C LEU A 472 14.10 24.08 7.68
N ASP A 473 12.90 23.94 7.12
CA ASP A 473 12.55 22.91 6.14
C ASP A 473 13.40 23.06 4.86
N SER A 474 13.65 24.29 4.42
CA SER A 474 14.46 24.56 3.23
C SER A 474 15.94 24.29 3.48
N CYS A 475 16.48 24.68 4.64
CA CYS A 475 17.85 24.37 5.05
C CYS A 475 18.08 22.87 5.16
N ASP A 476 17.15 22.15 5.79
CA ASP A 476 17.25 20.69 5.87
C ASP A 476 17.12 20.03 4.49
N TRP A 477 16.22 20.50 3.63
CA TRP A 477 16.15 20.04 2.24
C TRP A 477 17.50 20.23 1.52
N LEU A 478 18.07 21.44 1.60
CA LEU A 478 19.36 21.77 0.98
C LEU A 478 20.47 20.85 1.53
N TYR A 479 20.52 20.66 2.84
CA TYR A 479 21.50 19.80 3.50
C TYR A 479 21.37 18.32 3.08
N GLN A 480 20.14 17.82 2.93
CA GLN A 480 19.90 16.42 2.60
C GLN A 480 19.96 16.11 1.09
N ARG A 481 19.66 17.10 0.23
CA ARG A 481 19.36 16.85 -1.19
C ARG A 481 20.35 17.48 -2.17
N LEU A 482 21.08 18.51 -1.79
CA LEU A 482 21.93 19.26 -2.72
C LEU A 482 23.22 18.47 -3.04
N PRO A 483 23.41 17.99 -4.28
CA PRO A 483 24.64 17.28 -4.63
C PRO A 483 25.75 18.26 -5.02
N ARG A 484 27.00 17.83 -4.97
CA ARG A 484 28.13 18.61 -5.51
C ARG A 484 27.97 19.02 -6.97
N ARG A 485 27.31 18.17 -7.78
CA ARG A 485 27.03 18.50 -9.18
C ARG A 485 26.17 19.76 -9.32
N ALA A 486 25.28 20.04 -8.36
CA ALA A 486 24.52 21.29 -8.36
C ALA A 486 25.43 22.51 -8.21
N ALA A 487 26.50 22.44 -7.41
CA ALA A 487 27.48 23.52 -7.28
C ALA A 487 28.27 23.77 -8.57
N ALA A 488 28.49 22.74 -9.40
CA ALA A 488 29.10 22.92 -10.72
C ALA A 488 28.12 23.56 -11.74
N GLU A 489 26.81 23.37 -11.56
CA GLU A 489 25.76 23.90 -12.43
C GLU A 489 25.24 25.29 -12.00
N LEU A 490 25.49 25.68 -10.74
CA LEU A 490 25.10 26.95 -10.12
C LEU A 490 26.35 27.58 -9.47
N PRO A 491 27.12 28.41 -10.20
CA PRO A 491 28.40 28.94 -9.72
C PRO A 491 28.30 29.83 -8.47
N ASP A 492 27.17 30.50 -8.26
CA ASP A 492 26.87 31.40 -7.13
C ASP A 492 26.26 30.68 -5.92
N LEU A 493 26.08 29.35 -6.00
CA LEU A 493 25.39 28.55 -4.98
C LEU A 493 26.06 28.62 -3.61
N LEU A 494 27.39 28.56 -3.56
CA LEU A 494 28.14 28.60 -2.30
C LEU A 494 28.01 29.96 -1.62
N ASP A 495 28.10 31.05 -2.38
CA ASP A 495 27.95 32.41 -1.86
C ASP A 495 26.52 32.61 -1.33
N ARG A 496 25.50 32.20 -2.10
CA ARG A 496 24.10 32.28 -1.68
C ARG A 496 23.78 31.41 -0.47
N LEU A 497 24.41 30.24 -0.33
CA LEU A 497 24.29 29.41 0.86
C LEU A 497 24.94 30.07 2.08
N ALA A 498 26.08 30.74 1.91
CA ALA A 498 26.76 31.47 2.97
C ALA A 498 25.96 32.69 3.46
N ASP A 499 25.22 33.34 2.55
CA ASP A 499 24.40 34.51 2.84
C ASP A 499 23.08 34.21 3.58
N ILE A 500 22.69 32.93 3.75
CA ILE A 500 21.45 32.57 4.47
C ILE A 500 21.60 32.97 5.95
N ASP A 501 20.96 34.05 6.38
CA ASP A 501 20.87 34.45 7.80
C ASP A 501 19.50 34.08 8.39
N LEU A 502 19.48 33.23 9.43
CA LEU A 502 18.24 32.81 10.09
C LEU A 502 17.70 33.82 11.13
N VAL A 503 18.38 34.96 11.34
CA VAL A 503 17.88 36.04 12.22
C VAL A 503 16.53 36.59 11.75
N THR A 504 16.38 36.92 10.47
CA THR A 504 15.12 37.47 9.93
C THR A 504 13.99 36.43 9.96
N PRO A 505 14.17 35.16 9.50
CA PRO A 505 13.18 34.10 9.66
C PRO A 505 12.71 33.88 11.12
N LEU A 506 13.66 33.84 12.06
CA LEU A 506 13.35 33.68 13.49
C LEU A 506 12.57 34.87 14.02
N THR A 507 13.00 36.10 13.72
CA THR A 507 12.30 37.32 14.13
C THR A 507 10.87 37.34 13.61
N ARG A 508 10.65 37.00 12.34
CA ARG A 508 9.30 36.91 11.75
C ARG A 508 8.41 35.91 12.48
N THR A 509 8.94 34.74 12.85
CA THR A 509 8.18 33.75 13.60
C THR A 509 7.89 34.18 15.04
N LEU A 510 8.85 34.77 15.76
CA LEU A 510 8.60 35.28 17.11
C LEU A 510 7.53 36.39 17.11
N ARG A 511 7.55 37.28 16.12
CA ARG A 511 6.52 38.32 15.95
C ARG A 511 5.17 37.78 15.48
N ALA A 512 5.15 36.65 14.79
CA ALA A 512 3.92 35.99 14.34
C ALA A 512 3.31 35.08 15.41
N GLY A 513 4.12 34.57 16.34
CA GLY A 513 3.73 33.86 17.56
C GLY A 513 4.06 32.38 17.52
N ILE A 514 4.41 31.85 18.69
CA ILE A 514 4.79 30.45 18.90
C ILE A 514 3.79 29.74 19.81
N LEU A 515 3.71 28.42 19.71
CA LEU A 515 2.76 27.62 20.47
C LEU A 515 2.96 27.77 21.99
N ASP A 516 4.20 27.83 22.47
CA ASP A 516 4.54 27.88 23.90
C ASP A 516 4.15 29.20 24.60
N GLU A 517 3.62 30.18 23.87
CA GLU A 517 2.93 31.34 24.47
C GLU A 517 1.58 30.95 25.08
N LEU A 518 1.04 29.80 24.66
CA LEU A 518 -0.20 29.22 25.14
C LEU A 518 0.09 28.00 26.03
N GLY A 519 -0.80 27.74 26.98
CA GLY A 519 -0.68 26.65 27.93
C GLY A 519 -2.00 26.19 28.52
N TRP A 520 -1.98 25.01 29.12
CA TRP A 520 -3.10 24.51 29.92
C TRP A 520 -2.55 24.03 31.25
N ASP A 521 -2.67 24.87 32.28
CA ASP A 521 -2.02 24.66 33.58
C ASP A 521 -2.28 23.28 34.18
N ALA A 522 -3.54 22.81 34.14
CA ALA A 522 -3.89 21.50 34.66
C ALA A 522 -3.19 20.34 33.91
N LEU A 523 -2.99 20.49 32.60
CA LEU A 523 -2.23 19.52 31.79
C LEU A 523 -0.73 19.61 32.08
N ASP A 524 -0.17 20.82 32.18
CA ASP A 524 1.25 21.02 32.47
C ASP A 524 1.63 20.47 33.85
N GLU A 525 0.78 20.68 34.87
CA GLU A 525 0.94 20.09 36.20
C GLU A 525 0.87 18.56 36.17
N ALA A 526 -0.12 17.99 35.49
CA ALA A 526 -0.27 16.54 35.37
C ALA A 526 0.90 15.89 34.60
N ALA A 527 1.34 16.52 33.51
CA ALA A 527 2.47 16.04 32.72
C ALA A 527 3.81 16.16 33.47
N THR A 528 3.96 17.14 34.36
CA THR A 528 5.13 17.28 35.24
C THR A 528 5.12 16.23 36.36
N GLU A 529 3.94 15.87 36.85
CA GLU A 529 3.80 14.84 37.90
C GLU A 529 4.06 13.42 37.37
N LEU A 530 3.62 13.14 36.15
CA LEU A 530 3.91 11.91 35.43
C LEU A 530 5.36 11.97 34.92
N LYS A 531 6.13 10.87 34.98
CA LYS A 531 7.54 10.89 34.54
C LYS A 531 7.65 11.13 33.02
N GLU A 532 8.88 11.25 32.51
CA GLU A 532 9.19 11.68 31.12
C GLU A 532 8.43 10.91 30.02
N ASP A 533 8.03 9.65 30.24
CA ASP A 533 7.18 8.90 29.31
C ASP A 533 5.71 8.92 29.73
N ASN A 534 4.94 9.89 29.22
CA ASN A 534 3.49 9.96 29.43
C ASN A 534 2.71 10.13 28.11
N TRP A 535 1.45 9.67 28.10
CA TRP A 535 0.53 9.64 26.97
C TRP A 535 -0.81 10.30 27.33
N CYS A 536 -1.62 10.64 26.32
CA CYS A 536 -2.95 11.21 26.52
C CYS A 536 -4.03 10.57 25.62
N ARG A 537 -5.28 10.50 26.11
CA ARG A 537 -6.44 9.95 25.39
C ARG A 537 -7.69 10.82 25.59
N ALA A 538 -8.41 11.07 24.50
CA ALA A 538 -9.56 11.96 24.47
C ALA A 538 -10.85 11.31 24.99
N SER A 539 -11.54 12.02 25.88
CA SER A 539 -12.93 11.80 26.32
C SER A 539 -13.60 13.18 26.52
N TRP A 540 -13.80 13.95 25.45
CA TRP A 540 -14.20 15.36 25.50
C TRP A 540 -15.42 15.60 26.42
N PRO A 541 -15.34 16.54 27.40
CA PRO A 541 -14.26 17.53 27.61
C PRO A 541 -13.17 17.10 28.62
N VAL A 542 -13.08 15.81 28.98
CA VAL A 542 -12.07 15.27 29.90
C VAL A 542 -10.91 14.64 29.12
N LEU A 543 -9.68 15.01 29.45
CA LEU A 543 -8.46 14.42 28.91
C LEU A 543 -7.88 13.42 29.91
N THR A 544 -7.68 12.17 29.51
CA THR A 544 -6.87 11.24 30.28
C THR A 544 -5.40 11.46 29.95
N VAL A 545 -4.55 11.63 30.96
CA VAL A 545 -3.08 11.66 30.83
C VAL A 545 -2.51 10.54 31.71
N HIS A 546 -1.65 9.69 31.18
CA HIS A 546 -1.16 8.52 31.91
C HIS A 546 0.29 8.19 31.57
N ASP A 547 1.03 7.63 32.53
CA ASP A 547 2.30 6.94 32.29
C ASP A 547 2.07 5.42 32.40
N ARG A 548 3.15 4.63 32.54
CA ARG A 548 3.03 3.17 32.73
C ARG A 548 2.50 2.74 34.11
N ARG A 549 2.29 3.67 35.04
CA ARG A 549 2.03 3.44 36.46
C ARG A 549 0.78 4.13 36.98
N ARG A 550 0.35 5.25 36.38
CA ARG A 550 -0.75 6.09 36.83
C ARG A 550 -1.50 6.67 35.64
N ALA A 551 -2.80 6.86 35.81
CA ALA A 551 -3.66 7.63 34.92
C ALA A 551 -4.35 8.74 35.71
N LEU A 552 -4.40 9.93 35.12
CA LEU A 552 -5.02 11.15 35.62
C LEU A 552 -6.08 11.58 34.62
N ALA A 553 -7.26 11.97 35.08
CA ALA A 553 -8.29 12.58 34.25
C ALA A 553 -8.37 14.07 34.55
N ILE A 554 -8.29 14.90 33.51
CA ILE A 554 -8.21 16.35 33.57
C ILE A 554 -9.43 16.92 32.86
N GLY A 555 -10.31 17.58 33.61
CA GLY A 555 -11.43 18.33 33.06
C GLY A 555 -11.09 19.82 32.93
N PRO A 556 -12.06 20.64 32.46
CA PRO A 556 -11.84 22.07 32.24
C PRO A 556 -11.47 22.86 33.51
N GLU A 557 -11.95 22.43 34.67
CA GLU A 557 -11.70 23.08 35.97
C GLU A 557 -10.53 22.47 36.74
N GLY A 558 -9.83 21.48 36.17
CA GLY A 558 -8.70 20.79 36.78
C GLY A 558 -8.86 19.27 36.87
N ARG A 559 -8.15 18.64 37.80
CA ARG A 559 -8.12 17.18 37.95
C ARG A 559 -9.46 16.63 38.47
N VAL A 560 -10.02 15.65 37.76
CA VAL A 560 -11.32 15.04 38.10
C VAL A 560 -11.22 13.62 38.66
N ALA A 561 -10.21 12.85 38.28
CA ALA A 561 -9.98 11.50 38.82
C ALA A 561 -8.51 11.07 38.68
N GLU A 562 -8.09 10.10 39.49
CA GLU A 562 -6.79 9.46 39.38
C GLU A 562 -6.88 7.95 39.64
N HIS A 563 -5.96 7.18 39.04
CA HIS A 563 -5.86 5.74 39.27
C HIS A 563 -4.43 5.25 39.12
N ARG A 564 -4.01 4.35 40.02
CA ARG A 564 -2.73 3.64 39.94
C ARG A 564 -2.91 2.35 39.15
N LEU A 565 -2.19 2.23 38.03
CA LEU A 565 -2.32 1.12 37.10
C LEU A 565 -1.73 -0.18 37.68
N VAL A 566 -2.45 -1.30 37.50
CA VAL A 566 -2.00 -2.65 37.84
C VAL A 566 -1.17 -3.26 36.71
N VAL A 567 0.16 -3.25 36.86
CA VAL A 567 1.07 -3.80 35.85
C VAL A 567 1.02 -5.35 35.85
N PRO A 568 0.87 -6.02 34.69
CA PRO A 568 0.85 -7.48 34.61
C PRO A 568 2.16 -8.11 35.10
N LYS A 569 2.05 -9.26 35.77
CA LYS A 569 3.21 -9.99 36.29
C LYS A 569 4.16 -10.40 35.15
N GLY A 570 5.42 -10.00 35.24
CA GLY A 570 6.43 -10.30 34.22
C GLY A 570 6.49 -9.31 33.05
N ALA A 571 5.63 -8.27 33.02
CA ALA A 571 5.62 -7.27 31.96
C ALA A 571 6.98 -6.54 31.81
N ALA A 572 7.72 -6.34 32.90
CA ALA A 572 9.05 -5.73 32.87
C ALA A 572 10.12 -6.53 32.10
N ALA A 573 9.86 -7.80 31.76
CA ALA A 573 10.76 -8.63 30.95
C ALA A 573 10.47 -8.52 29.43
N PHE A 574 9.44 -7.76 29.04
CA PHE A 574 9.00 -7.62 27.65
C PHE A 574 8.77 -6.15 27.31
N ASN A 575 8.78 -5.82 26.01
CA ASN A 575 8.17 -4.58 25.56
C ASN A 575 6.66 -4.66 25.84
N TYR A 576 6.13 -3.73 26.65
CA TYR A 576 4.71 -3.68 27.00
C TYR A 576 4.14 -2.27 26.85
N ASP A 577 2.92 -2.23 26.34
CA ASP A 577 2.12 -1.03 26.14
C ASP A 577 0.94 -1.00 27.13
N VAL A 578 0.59 0.20 27.58
CA VAL A 578 -0.52 0.44 28.49
C VAL A 578 -1.27 1.70 28.10
N ARG A 579 -2.60 1.62 28.08
CA ARG A 579 -3.48 2.72 27.70
C ARG A 579 -4.62 2.85 28.70
N ALA A 580 -5.05 4.08 28.98
CA ALA A 580 -6.18 4.35 29.85
C ALA A 580 -7.15 5.35 29.19
N VAL A 581 -8.45 5.04 29.22
CA VAL A 581 -9.52 5.96 28.77
C VAL A 581 -10.49 6.21 29.90
N PHE A 582 -11.01 7.44 30.00
CA PHE A 582 -11.95 7.83 31.05
C PHE A 582 -13.40 7.67 30.58
N SER A 583 -14.24 7.03 31.40
CA SER A 583 -15.69 6.90 31.21
C SER A 583 -16.38 6.71 32.56
N GLU A 584 -17.50 7.41 32.79
CA GLU A 584 -18.38 7.25 33.96
C GLU A 584 -17.63 7.34 35.30
N GLY A 585 -16.66 8.27 35.41
CA GLY A 585 -15.86 8.47 36.62
C GLY A 585 -14.78 7.41 36.86
N GLN A 586 -14.58 6.46 35.95
CA GLN A 586 -13.60 5.39 36.05
C GLN A 586 -12.66 5.35 34.83
N PHE A 587 -11.55 4.64 34.96
CA PHE A 587 -10.64 4.36 33.85
C PHE A 587 -10.84 2.93 33.37
N GLN A 588 -10.99 2.77 32.06
CA GLN A 588 -10.81 1.48 31.41
C GLN A 588 -9.35 1.38 30.96
N VAL A 589 -8.64 0.39 31.48
CA VAL A 589 -7.19 0.22 31.29
C VAL A 589 -6.91 -0.99 30.43
N PHE A 590 -6.03 -0.80 29.45
CA PHE A 590 -5.61 -1.81 28.48
C PHE A 590 -4.12 -2.08 28.63
N HIS A 591 -3.73 -3.35 28.50
CA HIS A 591 -2.33 -3.77 28.49
C HIS A 591 -2.07 -4.69 27.31
N SER A 592 -0.94 -4.50 26.63
CA SER A 592 -0.41 -5.49 25.68
C SER A 592 1.00 -5.87 26.10
N VAL A 593 1.18 -7.14 26.45
CA VAL A 593 2.46 -7.70 26.89
C VAL A 593 2.77 -8.87 25.98
N ASN A 594 3.85 -8.80 25.19
CA ASN A 594 4.25 -9.88 24.29
C ASN A 594 3.11 -10.39 23.37
N ARG A 595 2.34 -9.45 22.78
CA ARG A 595 1.15 -9.72 21.93
C ARG A 595 0.00 -10.44 22.66
N GLN A 596 0.00 -10.45 23.99
CA GLN A 596 -1.15 -10.83 24.80
C GLN A 596 -1.82 -9.56 25.32
N ASP A 597 -3.09 -9.40 24.93
CA ASP A 597 -3.86 -8.21 25.24
C ASP A 597 -4.79 -8.46 26.42
N SER A 598 -4.85 -7.52 27.35
CA SER A 598 -5.72 -7.59 28.53
C SER A 598 -6.35 -6.25 28.88
N LEU A 599 -7.43 -6.31 29.66
CA LEU A 599 -8.33 -5.21 30.00
C LEU A 599 -8.78 -5.31 31.45
N TYR A 600 -8.90 -4.18 32.16
CA TYR A 600 -9.67 -4.07 33.40
C TYR A 600 -10.30 -2.67 33.57
N TRP A 601 -11.20 -2.54 34.54
CA TRP A 601 -11.78 -1.26 34.98
C TRP A 601 -11.21 -0.84 36.32
N SER A 602 -10.94 0.45 36.52
CA SER A 602 -10.29 0.98 37.73
C SER A 602 -11.06 0.71 39.02
N GLY A 603 -12.38 0.54 38.95
CA GLY A 603 -13.22 0.15 40.10
C GLY A 603 -13.12 -1.33 40.48
N ALA A 604 -12.56 -2.19 39.61
CA ALA A 604 -12.34 -3.61 39.84
C ALA A 604 -10.98 -4.05 39.23
N PRO A 605 -9.85 -3.54 39.75
CA PRO A 605 -8.53 -3.70 39.12
C PRO A 605 -7.96 -5.12 39.20
N ASP A 606 -8.57 -6.00 40.00
CA ASP A 606 -8.28 -7.42 40.12
C ASP A 606 -8.99 -8.28 39.05
N GLN A 607 -10.00 -7.73 38.37
CA GLN A 607 -10.78 -8.41 37.34
C GLN A 607 -10.17 -8.18 35.95
N ILE A 608 -9.06 -8.86 35.67
CA ILE A 608 -8.35 -8.77 34.39
C ILE A 608 -8.95 -9.74 33.37
N HIS A 609 -9.31 -9.22 32.21
CA HIS A 609 -9.88 -9.96 31.09
C HIS A 609 -8.90 -10.03 29.91
N THR A 610 -8.64 -11.24 29.39
CA THR A 610 -7.84 -11.44 28.17
C THR A 610 -8.67 -11.18 26.92
N GLU A 611 -8.12 -10.47 25.94
CA GLU A 611 -8.76 -10.10 24.68
C GLU A 611 -8.06 -10.70 23.46
N THR A 612 -8.76 -10.73 22.31
CA THR A 612 -8.20 -11.25 21.05
C THR A 612 -7.52 -10.15 20.22
N ALA A 613 -6.48 -10.51 19.47
CA ALA A 613 -5.65 -9.58 18.68
C ALA A 613 -6.42 -8.73 17.64
N ALA A 614 -7.60 -9.16 17.20
CA ALA A 614 -8.44 -8.38 16.27
C ALA A 614 -9.03 -7.10 16.91
N SER A 615 -9.23 -7.11 18.23
CA SER A 615 -9.69 -5.95 19.00
C SER A 615 -8.61 -4.88 19.19
N TRP A 616 -7.33 -5.27 19.05
CA TRP A 616 -6.17 -4.43 19.32
C TRP A 616 -5.74 -3.56 18.11
N LYS A 617 -6.03 -4.00 16.87
CA LYS A 617 -5.72 -3.25 15.64
C LYS A 617 -6.33 -1.85 15.61
N TRP A 618 -7.51 -1.67 16.20
CA TRP A 618 -8.19 -0.37 16.31
C TRP A 618 -7.70 0.48 17.47
N ARG A 619 -6.93 -0.10 18.40
CA ARG A 619 -6.30 0.60 19.52
C ARG A 619 -4.96 1.20 19.09
N TYR A 620 -4.14 0.46 18.33
CA TYR A 620 -2.78 0.89 17.95
C TYR A 620 -2.68 2.14 17.04
N GLY A 621 -3.79 2.56 16.43
CA GLY A 621 -3.78 3.57 15.38
C GLY A 621 -4.96 4.54 15.46
N GLU A 622 -5.18 5.15 16.63
CA GLU A 622 -6.00 6.36 16.72
C GLU A 622 -5.34 7.37 15.76
N LYS A 623 -5.98 7.64 14.62
CA LYS A 623 -5.52 8.72 13.74
C LYS A 623 -5.68 10.02 14.53
N THR A 624 -4.69 10.90 14.45
CA THR A 624 -4.75 12.30 14.92
C THR A 624 -5.82 13.08 14.14
N ARG A 625 -7.09 12.79 14.41
CA ARG A 625 -8.23 13.41 13.76
C ARG A 625 -8.46 14.80 14.34
N SER A 626 -9.09 15.65 13.54
CA SER A 626 -9.39 17.03 13.92
C SER A 626 -10.67 17.17 14.76
N GLY A 627 -11.41 16.07 14.99
CA GLY A 627 -12.70 16.06 15.68
C GLY A 627 -12.65 15.62 17.14
N TYR A 628 -13.82 15.24 17.65
CA TYR A 628 -14.04 14.94 19.06
C TYR A 628 -14.40 13.46 19.29
N THR A 629 -14.02 12.95 20.45
CA THR A 629 -14.62 11.74 21.05
C THR A 629 -15.38 12.19 22.30
N PHE A 630 -16.71 12.29 22.22
CA PHE A 630 -17.53 12.88 23.28
C PHE A 630 -17.72 11.96 24.49
N LEU A 631 -17.94 12.58 25.65
CA LEU A 631 -18.71 11.98 26.75
C LEU A 631 -20.18 12.29 26.53
N GLY A 632 -21.00 11.25 26.36
CA GLY A 632 -22.45 11.36 26.29
C GLY A 632 -23.10 11.40 27.69
N PRO A 633 -24.43 11.18 27.76
CA PRO A 633 -25.18 11.18 29.02
C PRO A 633 -24.55 10.26 30.10
N GLY A 634 -24.53 10.75 31.35
CA GLY A 634 -23.89 10.04 32.46
C GLY A 634 -22.35 10.05 32.43
N SER A 635 -21.75 10.97 31.68
CA SER A 635 -20.30 11.05 31.46
C SER A 635 -19.71 9.78 30.86
N ARG A 636 -20.47 9.09 30.02
CA ARG A 636 -20.06 7.84 29.35
C ARG A 636 -19.38 8.13 28.03
N ARG A 637 -18.20 7.57 27.83
CA ARG A 637 -17.45 7.69 26.57
C ARG A 637 -18.13 6.90 25.46
N PHE A 638 -18.11 7.40 24.23
CA PHE A 638 -18.49 6.60 23.06
C PHE A 638 -17.42 5.55 22.71
N ALA A 639 -17.89 4.35 22.31
CA ALA A 639 -17.10 3.26 21.75
C ALA A 639 -17.82 2.75 20.50
N GLY A 640 -17.50 3.33 19.35
CA GLY A 640 -18.42 3.28 18.20
C GLY A 640 -19.63 4.21 18.43
N PRO A 641 -20.78 3.96 17.77
CA PRO A 641 -22.02 4.70 18.02
C PRO A 641 -22.70 4.37 19.36
N VAL A 642 -22.01 3.71 20.30
CA VAL A 642 -22.59 3.23 21.56
C VAL A 642 -21.83 3.77 22.77
N LEU A 643 -22.57 4.07 23.85
CA LEU A 643 -21.99 4.52 25.12
C LEU A 643 -21.37 3.35 25.90
N LEU A 644 -20.16 3.56 26.40
CA LEU A 644 -19.37 2.61 27.19
C LEU A 644 -19.74 2.71 28.68
N ALA A 645 -20.39 1.67 29.21
CA ALA A 645 -20.72 1.58 30.64
C ALA A 645 -19.61 0.87 31.43
N VAL A 646 -19.51 1.17 32.73
CA VAL A 646 -18.56 0.46 33.62
C VAL A 646 -18.82 -1.05 33.58
N GLY A 647 -17.75 -1.84 33.41
CA GLY A 647 -17.81 -3.29 33.28
C GLY A 647 -17.93 -3.79 31.84
N ASP A 648 -18.22 -2.91 30.86
CA ASP A 648 -18.18 -3.28 29.45
C ASP A 648 -16.76 -3.66 29.01
N ARG A 649 -16.69 -4.66 28.13
CA ARG A 649 -15.44 -5.09 27.48
C ARG A 649 -15.31 -4.58 26.05
N ARG A 650 -16.29 -3.79 25.61
CA ARG A 650 -16.41 -3.31 24.24
C ARG A 650 -15.26 -2.38 23.90
N VAL A 651 -14.74 -2.60 22.72
CA VAL A 651 -13.75 -1.75 22.08
C VAL A 651 -14.26 -1.49 20.68
N GLY A 652 -14.80 -0.30 20.48
CA GLY A 652 -15.30 0.16 19.20
C GLY A 652 -14.21 0.90 18.43
N PRO A 653 -14.29 0.96 17.10
CA PRO A 653 -13.50 1.92 16.35
C PRO A 653 -13.83 3.33 16.86
N GLU A 654 -12.82 4.17 17.02
CA GLU A 654 -13.04 5.58 17.32
C GLU A 654 -13.40 6.29 16.01
N GLY A 655 -14.54 6.98 15.99
CA GLY A 655 -15.14 7.66 14.84
C GLY A 655 -14.94 9.16 14.94
N HIS A 656 -15.05 9.87 13.82
CA HIS A 656 -15.07 11.33 13.84
C HIS A 656 -16.49 11.76 14.24
N MET A 657 -16.64 12.50 15.34
CA MET A 657 -17.95 12.90 15.86
C MET A 657 -18.20 14.40 15.80
N PHE A 658 -19.48 14.76 15.70
CA PHE A 658 -19.99 16.12 15.85
C PHE A 658 -21.07 16.15 16.92
N HIS A 659 -21.22 17.28 17.59
CA HIS A 659 -22.31 17.54 18.53
C HIS A 659 -22.67 19.02 18.52
N ASP A 660 -23.94 19.33 18.32
CA ASP A 660 -24.47 20.70 18.26
C ASP A 660 -25.12 21.15 19.59
N GLY A 661 -25.06 20.31 20.62
CA GLY A 661 -25.75 20.49 21.90
C GLY A 661 -27.03 19.66 22.05
N HIS A 662 -27.53 19.05 20.97
CA HIS A 662 -28.74 18.24 20.98
C HIS A 662 -28.53 16.85 20.40
N THR A 663 -27.89 16.75 19.23
CA THR A 663 -27.72 15.50 18.49
C THR A 663 -26.24 15.13 18.37
N TYR A 664 -25.93 13.84 18.48
CA TYR A 664 -24.59 13.32 18.22
C TYR A 664 -24.55 12.74 16.81
N TRP A 665 -23.51 13.07 16.04
CA TRP A 665 -23.26 12.45 14.74
C TRP A 665 -22.00 11.61 14.76
N TRP A 666 -22.01 10.53 13.99
CA TRP A 666 -20.89 9.63 13.81
C TRP A 666 -20.50 9.53 12.33
N TYR A 667 -19.19 9.54 12.06
CA TYR A 667 -18.62 9.37 10.73
C TYR A 667 -17.48 8.33 10.74
N THR A 668 -17.57 7.33 9.85
CA THR A 668 -16.60 6.23 9.74
C THR A 668 -15.64 6.39 8.55
N GLY A 669 -16.07 7.02 7.45
CA GLY A 669 -15.24 7.27 6.26
C GLY A 669 -14.74 6.02 5.51
N VAL A 670 -15.32 4.83 5.77
CA VAL A 670 -14.79 3.53 5.29
C VAL A 670 -15.32 3.11 3.91
N ASP A 671 -16.57 3.44 3.55
CA ASP A 671 -17.16 3.10 2.25
C ASP A 671 -17.75 4.33 1.53
N ARG A 672 -18.11 4.20 0.24
CA ARG A 672 -18.63 5.32 -0.59
C ARG A 672 -20.00 5.82 -0.14
N GLU A 673 -20.82 4.98 0.47
CA GLU A 673 -22.17 5.32 0.93
C GLU A 673 -22.16 5.91 2.36
N SER A 674 -21.10 5.70 3.14
CA SER A 674 -20.88 6.13 4.53
C SER A 674 -20.03 7.40 4.67
N ARG A 675 -19.90 8.20 3.60
CA ARG A 675 -19.12 9.46 3.60
C ARG A 675 -19.88 10.68 4.13
N VAL A 676 -21.02 10.47 4.78
CA VAL A 676 -21.85 11.53 5.34
C VAL A 676 -22.01 11.28 6.84
N PRO A 677 -21.90 12.30 7.70
CA PRO A 677 -22.22 12.18 9.13
C PRO A 677 -23.65 11.66 9.33
N ARG A 678 -23.84 10.70 10.25
CA ARG A 678 -25.17 10.14 10.56
C ARG A 678 -25.53 10.36 12.03
N PRO A 679 -26.76 10.76 12.35
CA PRO A 679 -27.22 10.87 13.73
C PRO A 679 -27.11 9.53 14.47
N VAL A 680 -26.80 9.60 15.76
CA VAL A 680 -26.71 8.44 16.66
C VAL A 680 -27.94 8.39 17.56
N ASP A 681 -28.68 7.29 17.49
CA ASP A 681 -29.72 6.97 18.48
C ASP A 681 -29.06 6.44 19.76
N LEU A 682 -29.12 7.24 20.83
CA LEU A 682 -28.50 6.92 22.12
C LEU A 682 -29.15 5.73 22.84
N ALA A 683 -30.39 5.37 22.51
CA ALA A 683 -31.10 4.26 23.15
C ALA A 683 -30.71 2.91 22.53
N THR A 684 -30.58 2.86 21.20
CA THR A 684 -30.29 1.63 20.46
C THR A 684 -28.81 1.49 20.07
N GLY A 685 -28.06 2.60 20.02
CA GLY A 685 -26.70 2.66 19.50
C GLY A 685 -26.61 2.47 17.98
N GLN A 686 -27.73 2.66 17.26
CA GLN A 686 -27.80 2.57 15.80
C GLN A 686 -27.62 3.94 15.15
N LEU A 687 -27.25 3.93 13.86
CA LEU A 687 -27.12 5.14 13.04
C LEU A 687 -28.39 5.34 12.22
N ASP A 688 -28.97 6.53 12.30
CA ASP A 688 -30.15 6.91 11.51
C ASP A 688 -29.80 7.22 10.04
N GLU A 689 -30.80 7.65 9.26
CA GLU A 689 -30.59 8.10 7.89
C GLU A 689 -29.60 9.28 7.82
N PRO A 690 -28.82 9.44 6.73
CA PRO A 690 -27.82 10.49 6.64
C PRO A 690 -28.47 11.89 6.66
N ASP A 691 -28.23 12.61 7.74
CA ASP A 691 -28.69 13.98 7.95
C ASP A 691 -27.57 14.76 8.67
N PRO A 692 -26.72 15.52 7.95
CA PRO A 692 -25.58 16.22 8.54
C PRO A 692 -26.04 17.38 9.45
N PRO A 693 -25.21 17.80 10.44
CA PRO A 693 -25.54 18.96 11.26
C PRO A 693 -25.72 20.21 10.38
N ALA A 694 -26.57 21.15 10.78
CA ALA A 694 -26.81 22.41 10.04
C ALA A 694 -25.52 23.21 9.77
N PHE A 695 -24.50 23.03 10.63
CA PHE A 695 -23.16 23.58 10.42
C PHE A 695 -22.47 23.07 9.13
N LEU A 696 -22.87 21.92 8.60
CA LEU A 696 -22.40 21.29 7.38
C LEU A 696 -23.53 21.15 6.34
N ASP A 697 -24.50 22.06 6.36
CA ASP A 697 -25.60 22.09 5.39
C ASP A 697 -25.04 22.21 3.94
N PRO A 698 -25.41 21.31 3.02
CA PRO A 698 -24.98 21.38 1.62
C PRO A 698 -25.35 22.68 0.89
N SER A 699 -26.38 23.41 1.34
CA SER A 699 -26.77 24.70 0.75
C SER A 699 -25.74 25.81 0.95
N LEU A 700 -24.77 25.61 1.85
CA LEU A 700 -23.66 26.53 2.10
C LEU A 700 -22.46 26.28 1.16
N LEU A 701 -22.53 25.27 0.28
CA LEU A 701 -21.53 24.95 -0.73
C LEU A 701 -21.85 25.67 -2.06
N GLY A 702 -20.82 26.11 -2.77
CA GLY A 702 -20.92 26.47 -4.17
C GLY A 702 -21.14 25.23 -5.06
N GLU A 703 -21.52 25.46 -6.33
CA GLU A 703 -21.87 24.40 -7.30
C GLU A 703 -20.79 23.30 -7.44
N ASN A 704 -19.51 23.69 -7.32
CA ASN A 704 -18.35 22.80 -7.48
C ASN A 704 -17.67 22.42 -6.16
N GLU A 705 -18.23 22.81 -5.02
CA GLU A 705 -17.63 22.57 -3.71
C GLU A 705 -18.14 21.28 -3.05
N THR A 706 -17.31 20.72 -2.17
CA THR A 706 -17.67 19.56 -1.35
C THR A 706 -17.10 19.72 0.05
N TRP A 707 -17.83 19.28 1.08
CA TRP A 707 -17.31 19.29 2.44
C TRP A 707 -16.13 18.32 2.63
N LEU A 708 -15.14 18.75 3.39
CA LEU A 708 -14.09 17.90 3.97
C LEU A 708 -14.45 17.58 5.41
N ILE A 709 -15.23 16.51 5.59
CA ILE A 709 -15.80 16.12 6.89
C ILE A 709 -14.71 15.81 7.93
N ASP A 710 -13.67 15.08 7.54
CA ASP A 710 -12.54 14.72 8.41
C ASP A 710 -11.72 15.93 8.92
N SER A 711 -11.82 17.07 8.23
CA SER A 711 -11.17 18.33 8.56
C SER A 711 -12.09 19.33 9.25
N SER A 712 -13.36 18.97 9.45
CA SER A 712 -14.37 19.80 10.09
C SER A 712 -14.65 19.30 11.50
N SER A 713 -15.01 20.18 12.43
CA SER A 713 -15.29 19.86 13.82
C SER A 713 -16.43 20.73 14.36
N LEU A 714 -17.26 20.17 15.24
CA LEU A 714 -18.33 20.88 15.94
C LEU A 714 -18.56 20.25 17.31
N ALA A 715 -18.54 21.07 18.36
CA ALA A 715 -18.88 20.72 19.72
C ALA A 715 -19.68 21.87 20.39
N PRO A 716 -20.51 21.59 21.40
CA PRO A 716 -21.04 22.65 22.26
C PRO A 716 -19.92 23.27 23.10
N ALA A 717 -20.05 24.56 23.39
CA ALA A 717 -19.18 25.26 24.31
C ALA A 717 -19.33 24.69 25.73
N VAL A 718 -18.20 24.52 26.41
CA VAL A 718 -18.13 24.01 27.79
C VAL A 718 -17.43 25.02 28.69
N THR A 719 -17.59 24.91 30.00
CA THR A 719 -16.85 25.74 30.97
C THR A 719 -15.35 25.71 30.65
N GLY A 720 -14.69 26.86 30.73
CA GLY A 720 -13.26 26.99 30.40
C GLY A 720 -12.94 27.26 28.93
N THR A 721 -13.94 27.32 28.02
CA THR A 721 -13.72 27.59 26.58
C THR A 721 -14.14 28.99 26.10
N ALA A 722 -14.58 29.86 27.02
CA ALA A 722 -15.03 31.21 26.66
C ALA A 722 -13.94 32.08 26.02
N ALA A 723 -12.67 31.86 26.39
CA ALA A 723 -11.50 32.54 25.82
C ALA A 723 -10.72 31.63 24.86
N SER A 724 -11.41 30.71 24.19
CA SER A 724 -10.74 29.72 23.35
C SER A 724 -9.91 30.37 22.24
N PRO A 725 -8.62 30.01 22.09
CA PRO A 725 -7.78 30.57 21.04
C PRO A 725 -8.12 30.01 19.65
N LEU A 726 -9.05 29.04 19.57
CA LEU A 726 -9.61 28.54 18.31
C LEU A 726 -11.00 29.13 18.03
N GLY A 727 -11.42 30.15 18.77
CA GLY A 727 -12.70 30.84 18.59
C GLY A 727 -13.91 30.12 19.18
N THR A 728 -14.93 30.91 19.53
CA THR A 728 -16.25 30.45 19.99
C THR A 728 -17.28 31.54 19.69
N ASP A 729 -18.53 31.15 19.40
CA ASP A 729 -19.67 32.09 19.33
C ASP A 729 -20.42 32.20 20.68
N GLY A 730 -19.89 31.55 21.73
CA GLY A 730 -20.49 31.48 23.07
C GLY A 730 -21.40 30.26 23.29
N ILE A 731 -21.79 29.54 22.24
CA ILE A 731 -22.66 28.35 22.32
C ILE A 731 -21.96 27.12 21.74
N HIS A 732 -21.12 27.32 20.73
CA HIS A 732 -20.45 26.29 19.96
C HIS A 732 -18.95 26.56 19.83
N LEU A 733 -18.23 25.48 19.52
CA LEU A 733 -16.82 25.41 19.17
C LEU A 733 -16.75 24.65 17.85
N GLY A 734 -16.03 25.17 16.86
CA GLY A 734 -15.93 24.44 15.60
C GLY A 734 -15.26 25.17 14.44
N PHE A 735 -14.95 24.37 13.44
CA PHE A 735 -14.29 24.76 12.20
C PHE A 735 -14.80 23.88 11.07
N ARG A 736 -15.10 24.44 9.90
CA ARG A 736 -15.52 23.66 8.72
C ARG A 736 -14.70 24.02 7.50
N VAL A 737 -14.49 23.03 6.62
CA VAL A 737 -13.68 23.18 5.42
C VAL A 737 -14.42 22.61 4.21
N ALA A 738 -14.55 23.41 3.17
CA ALA A 738 -15.02 23.01 1.85
C ALA A 738 -13.84 22.97 0.86
N TYR A 739 -13.92 22.07 -0.11
CA TYR A 739 -12.96 21.93 -1.21
C TYR A 739 -13.64 22.22 -2.54
N ASP A 740 -13.10 23.14 -3.32
CA ASP A 740 -13.53 23.45 -4.67
C ASP A 740 -12.83 22.52 -5.67
N ARG A 741 -13.62 21.74 -6.42
CA ARG A 741 -13.11 20.73 -7.36
C ARG A 741 -12.55 21.30 -8.66
N VAL A 742 -12.87 22.57 -8.97
CA VAL A 742 -12.40 23.25 -10.20
C VAL A 742 -11.14 24.03 -9.90
N THR A 743 -11.16 24.88 -8.87
CA THR A 743 -9.99 25.72 -8.53
C THR A 743 -8.96 24.98 -7.68
N GLY A 744 -9.35 23.87 -7.07
CA GLY A 744 -8.56 23.16 -6.08
C GLY A 744 -8.47 23.86 -4.72
N ARG A 745 -9.04 25.07 -4.54
CA ARG A 745 -8.91 25.84 -3.30
C ARG A 745 -9.73 25.26 -2.15
N LEU A 746 -9.29 25.55 -0.94
CA LEU A 746 -9.96 25.23 0.31
C LEU A 746 -10.61 26.48 0.87
N ARG A 747 -11.89 26.41 1.21
CA ARG A 747 -12.60 27.46 1.93
C ARG A 747 -12.82 27.01 3.36
N TYR A 748 -12.39 27.81 4.33
CA TYR A 748 -12.55 27.49 5.74
C TYR A 748 -13.41 28.53 6.45
N HIS A 749 -14.09 28.08 7.50
CA HIS A 749 -14.97 28.91 8.32
C HIS A 749 -14.94 28.44 9.78
N ARG A 750 -14.62 29.36 10.68
CA ARG A 750 -14.62 29.18 12.14
C ARG A 750 -15.97 29.60 12.71
N VAL A 751 -16.38 28.99 13.82
CA VAL A 751 -17.75 29.16 14.35
C VAL A 751 -18.12 30.60 14.69
N ASP A 752 -17.14 31.44 15.04
CA ASP A 752 -17.30 32.87 15.34
C ASP A 752 -17.44 33.76 14.08
N GLY A 753 -17.57 33.17 12.89
CA GLY A 753 -17.81 33.85 11.62
C GLY A 753 -16.54 34.22 10.84
N VAL A 754 -15.35 33.99 11.40
CA VAL A 754 -14.08 34.20 10.69
C VAL A 754 -13.94 33.15 9.59
N HIS A 755 -13.67 33.59 8.36
CA HIS A 755 -13.56 32.71 7.20
C HIS A 755 -12.47 33.19 6.25
N GLY A 756 -12.04 32.31 5.36
CA GLY A 756 -11.05 32.63 4.35
C GLY A 756 -10.87 31.50 3.34
N THR A 757 -9.97 31.74 2.39
CA THR A 757 -9.58 30.73 1.39
C THR A 757 -8.10 30.43 1.54
N ALA A 758 -7.74 29.15 1.47
CA ALA A 758 -6.38 28.69 1.39
C ALA A 758 -6.19 27.88 0.09
N SER A 759 -5.02 27.93 -0.51
CA SER A 759 -4.66 26.96 -1.56
C SER A 759 -4.50 25.57 -0.92
N PRO A 760 -4.81 24.47 -1.64
CA PRO A 760 -4.55 23.13 -1.11
C PRO A 760 -3.06 23.05 -0.86
N MET A 761 -2.70 22.86 0.40
CA MET A 761 -1.36 23.19 0.86
C MET A 761 -0.43 22.06 0.44
N THR A 762 0.19 22.21 -0.73
CA THR A 762 1.33 21.39 -1.16
C THR A 762 2.55 21.78 -0.35
N GLY A 763 2.45 21.65 0.97
CA GLY A 763 3.58 21.61 1.87
C GLY A 763 4.34 20.29 1.70
N PHE A 764 4.71 19.93 0.46
CA PHE A 764 5.72 18.92 0.19
C PHE A 764 7.08 19.50 0.60
N LEU A 765 7.20 19.68 1.91
CA LEU A 765 8.38 20.02 2.67
C LEU A 765 8.91 18.70 3.27
N PRO A 766 10.23 18.58 3.49
CA PRO A 766 10.96 17.31 3.46
C PRO A 766 10.68 16.36 4.64
N HIS A 767 9.81 16.76 5.58
CA HIS A 767 9.54 16.04 6.82
C HIS A 767 8.09 15.59 6.97
N GLY A 768 7.33 15.52 5.88
CA GLY A 768 6.14 14.66 5.79
C GLY A 768 6.51 13.18 5.85
N ARG A 769 7.42 12.78 6.75
CA ARG A 769 8.11 11.49 6.85
C ARG A 769 7.16 10.29 6.92
N TRP A 770 5.86 10.55 7.13
CA TRP A 770 4.81 9.56 7.31
C TRP A 770 3.44 9.95 6.70
N SER A 771 3.32 11.04 5.91
CA SER A 771 2.03 11.45 5.35
C SER A 771 2.09 11.71 3.84
N ILE A 772 1.36 10.87 3.09
CA ILE A 772 1.18 10.91 1.63
C ILE A 772 0.06 11.90 1.23
N GLU A 773 -0.75 12.35 2.20
CA GLU A 773 -1.91 13.20 1.93
C GLU A 773 -1.57 14.69 2.12
N PRO A 774 -2.06 15.60 1.26
CA PRO A 774 -1.87 17.03 1.42
C PRO A 774 -2.42 17.50 2.78
N SER A 775 -1.68 18.38 3.47
CA SER A 775 -2.10 18.91 4.77
C SER A 775 -3.42 19.67 4.64
N LEU A 776 -4.45 19.20 5.33
CA LEU A 776 -5.75 19.86 5.38
C LEU A 776 -5.86 20.76 6.61
N PRO A 777 -6.41 21.98 6.47
CA PRO A 777 -6.61 22.89 7.58
C PRO A 777 -7.67 22.32 8.53
N TRP A 778 -7.54 22.61 9.81
CA TRP A 778 -8.48 22.13 10.83
C TRP A 778 -8.78 23.15 11.93
N GLY A 779 -8.05 24.26 11.98
CA GLY A 779 -8.28 25.32 12.95
C GLY A 779 -7.62 26.62 12.55
N LEU A 780 -8.02 27.70 13.21
CA LEU A 780 -7.42 29.02 13.06
C LEU A 780 -7.11 29.54 14.47
N LEU A 781 -5.83 29.73 14.76
CA LEU A 781 -5.30 30.07 16.08
C LEU A 781 -5.18 31.58 16.25
N ASP A 782 -5.83 32.12 17.27
CA ASP A 782 -5.67 33.50 17.73
C ASP A 782 -4.36 33.62 18.52
N VAL A 783 -3.51 34.55 18.10
CA VAL A 783 -2.17 34.70 18.68
C VAL A 783 -2.21 35.67 19.87
N PRO A 784 -1.63 35.30 21.04
CA PRO A 784 -1.59 36.19 22.19
C PRO A 784 -0.95 37.56 21.91
N GLY A 785 -1.58 38.63 22.39
CA GLY A 785 -1.03 39.99 22.32
C GLY A 785 -1.19 40.70 20.97
N THR A 786 -1.94 40.14 20.01
CA THR A 786 -2.20 40.74 18.68
C THR A 786 -3.55 40.26 18.10
N ASP A 787 -4.05 40.91 17.05
CA ASP A 787 -5.25 40.48 16.30
C ASP A 787 -4.90 39.49 15.16
N ARG A 788 -3.62 39.12 15.03
CA ARG A 788 -3.12 38.16 14.03
C ARG A 788 -3.61 36.75 14.34
N ARG A 789 -3.83 35.98 13.27
CA ARG A 789 -4.23 34.57 13.33
C ARG A 789 -3.32 33.69 12.50
N LEU A 790 -3.13 32.45 12.92
CA LEU A 790 -2.38 31.43 12.19
C LEU A 790 -3.29 30.26 11.80
N LEU A 791 -3.27 29.86 10.53
CA LEU A 791 -4.01 28.70 10.04
C LEU A 791 -3.28 27.42 10.46
N LEU A 792 -3.99 26.51 11.13
CA LEU A 792 -3.47 25.23 11.58
C LEU A 792 -3.86 24.14 10.60
N ASP A 793 -2.88 23.37 10.12
CA ASP A 793 -3.09 22.24 9.22
C ASP A 793 -2.34 20.97 9.66
N GLY A 794 -2.59 19.89 8.94
CA GLY A 794 -1.85 18.63 9.07
C GLY A 794 -2.49 17.62 10.02
N ALA A 795 -1.98 16.38 9.99
CA ALA A 795 -2.45 15.26 10.80
C ALA A 795 -1.56 15.07 12.04
N TYR A 796 -0.51 14.24 11.90
CA TYR A 796 0.47 13.95 12.95
C TYR A 796 1.44 15.12 13.23
N HIS A 797 1.72 15.91 12.21
CA HIS A 797 2.44 17.16 12.35
C HIS A 797 1.43 18.30 12.23
N VAL A 798 1.32 19.11 13.26
CA VAL A 798 0.55 20.36 13.18
C VAL A 798 1.50 21.44 12.72
N THR A 799 1.16 22.11 11.61
CA THR A 799 1.90 23.29 11.14
C THR A 799 1.03 24.52 11.29
N ALA A 800 1.60 25.58 11.86
CA ALA A 800 0.96 26.89 11.88
C ALA A 800 1.48 27.76 10.75
N ARG A 801 0.55 28.35 10.01
CA ARG A 801 0.85 29.04 8.77
C ARG A 801 0.21 30.41 8.72
N ASP A 802 0.84 31.28 7.96
CA ASP A 802 0.25 32.54 7.55
C ASP A 802 -0.96 32.25 6.62
N PRO A 803 -2.17 32.70 6.96
CA PRO A 803 -3.38 32.38 6.19
C PRO A 803 -3.39 32.93 4.76
N GLU A 804 -2.64 34.00 4.49
CA GLU A 804 -2.61 34.67 3.18
C GLU A 804 -1.55 34.07 2.27
N THR A 805 -0.35 33.86 2.80
CA THR A 805 0.82 33.40 2.03
C THR A 805 1.01 31.88 2.08
N GLY A 806 0.43 31.19 3.07
CA GLY A 806 0.64 29.75 3.31
C GLY A 806 2.02 29.40 3.90
N ALA A 807 2.85 30.40 4.19
CA ALA A 807 4.19 30.20 4.74
C ALA A 807 4.14 29.65 6.18
N ALA A 808 5.04 28.73 6.52
CA ALA A 808 5.03 28.02 7.79
C ALA A 808 5.88 28.74 8.85
N HIS A 809 5.28 29.03 10.00
CA HIS A 809 5.95 29.67 11.13
C HIS A 809 6.64 28.66 12.06
N TRP A 810 5.92 27.61 12.45
CA TRP A 810 6.39 26.52 13.30
C TRP A 810 5.63 25.22 12.98
N ARG A 811 6.26 24.08 13.26
CA ARG A 811 5.66 22.74 13.17
C ARG A 811 5.93 21.97 14.45
N VAL A 812 4.90 21.31 14.96
CA VAL A 812 4.96 20.48 16.16
C VAL A 812 4.43 19.08 15.88
N TYR A 813 4.90 18.11 16.66
CA TYR A 813 4.52 16.70 16.52
C TYR A 813 3.45 16.37 17.57
N MET A 814 2.37 15.72 17.12
CA MET A 814 1.36 15.15 18.02
C MET A 814 1.96 13.90 18.67
N GLY A 815 2.37 13.98 19.94
CA GLY A 815 3.05 12.88 20.67
C GLY A 815 2.13 11.72 21.09
N ASP A 816 1.03 11.46 20.40
CA ASP A 816 -0.02 10.51 20.80
C ASP A 816 0.12 9.10 20.20
N GLN A 817 1.10 8.88 19.32
CA GLN A 817 1.42 7.61 18.67
C GLN A 817 2.56 6.87 19.37
N ASP A 818 2.42 5.55 19.52
CA ASP A 818 3.37 4.69 20.25
C ASP A 818 4.74 4.54 19.55
N TRP A 819 4.83 4.85 18.25
CA TRP A 819 6.08 4.79 17.47
C TRP A 819 6.77 6.16 17.35
N ILE A 820 6.19 7.21 17.93
CA ILE A 820 6.77 8.55 18.01
C ILE A 820 7.33 8.73 19.43
N VAL A 821 8.60 9.08 19.53
CA VAL A 821 9.31 9.27 20.81
C VAL A 821 8.54 10.30 21.66
N PRO A 822 8.31 10.05 22.96
CA PRO A 822 7.62 10.98 23.86
C PRO A 822 8.50 12.17 24.28
N HIS A 823 9.38 12.68 23.41
CA HIS A 823 10.15 13.90 23.67
C HIS A 823 9.42 15.13 23.15
N THR A 824 9.51 16.21 23.93
CA THR A 824 8.95 17.50 23.55
C THR A 824 9.72 18.07 22.35
N PRO A 825 9.06 18.39 21.22
CA PRO A 825 9.77 18.91 20.06
C PRO A 825 10.40 20.27 20.39
N PRO A 826 11.56 20.63 19.81
CA PRO A 826 12.21 21.92 20.09
C PRO A 826 11.31 23.14 19.86
N MET A 827 10.38 23.07 18.89
CA MET A 827 9.39 24.12 18.58
C MET A 827 8.23 24.22 19.59
N ALA A 828 8.17 23.32 20.58
CA ALA A 828 7.19 23.35 21.67
C ALA A 828 7.81 22.94 23.01
N ALA A 829 9.09 23.27 23.25
CA ALA A 829 9.85 22.84 24.42
C ALA A 829 9.21 23.22 25.76
N GLY A 830 8.36 24.25 25.79
CA GLY A 830 7.53 24.64 26.94
C GLY A 830 6.30 23.78 27.18
N THR A 831 5.83 23.07 26.15
CA THR A 831 4.63 22.22 26.19
C THR A 831 5.02 20.79 26.56
N ARG A 832 5.00 20.47 27.86
CA ARG A 832 5.43 19.16 28.39
C ARG A 832 4.69 17.98 27.75
N ARG A 833 3.40 18.15 27.46
CA ARG A 833 2.59 17.14 26.78
C ARG A 833 1.63 17.80 25.80
N MET A 834 1.73 17.42 24.52
CA MET A 834 0.82 17.91 23.48
C MET A 834 -0.58 17.30 23.65
N PRO A 835 -1.65 18.11 23.86
CA PRO A 835 -3.01 17.60 23.90
C PRO A 835 -3.55 17.30 22.49
N PRO A 836 -4.57 16.42 22.35
CA PRO A 836 -5.28 16.23 21.09
C PRO A 836 -5.86 17.55 20.58
N LYS A 837 -5.99 17.71 19.25
CA LYS A 837 -6.39 18.96 18.57
C LYS A 837 -7.63 19.63 19.17
N ALA A 838 -8.67 18.85 19.47
CA ALA A 838 -9.89 19.33 20.11
C ALA A 838 -9.63 20.05 21.45
N PHE A 839 -8.64 19.62 22.23
CA PHE A 839 -8.32 20.19 23.54
C PHE A 839 -7.50 21.48 23.46
N TRP A 840 -7.09 21.91 22.26
CA TRP A 840 -6.47 23.22 22.06
C TRP A 840 -7.45 24.36 22.36
N HIS A 841 -8.75 24.07 22.43
CA HIS A 841 -9.75 25.01 22.90
C HIS A 841 -9.56 25.44 24.37
N PHE A 842 -8.86 24.67 25.20
CA PHE A 842 -8.56 24.97 26.61
C PHE A 842 -7.24 25.73 26.82
N LEU A 843 -6.47 25.96 25.76
CA LEU A 843 -5.21 26.68 25.87
C LEU A 843 -5.46 28.15 26.20
N THR A 844 -4.65 28.73 27.07
CA THR A 844 -4.73 30.13 27.50
C THR A 844 -3.35 30.79 27.44
N PRO A 845 -3.26 32.13 27.26
CA PRO A 845 -1.97 32.83 27.26
C PRO A 845 -1.24 32.69 28.59
N ARG A 846 0.01 32.20 28.55
CA ARG A 846 0.86 32.02 29.75
C ARG A 846 1.41 33.33 30.30
N ASP A 847 1.83 34.23 29.40
CA ASP A 847 2.42 35.52 29.74
C ASP A 847 2.07 36.56 28.67
N LEU A 848 0.94 37.26 28.84
CA LEU A 848 0.47 38.24 27.86
C LEU A 848 1.44 39.43 27.69
N THR A 849 2.19 39.78 28.73
CA THR A 849 3.18 40.85 28.68
C THR A 849 4.40 40.42 27.86
N GLY A 850 4.92 39.22 28.13
CA GLY A 850 5.98 38.59 27.33
C GLY A 850 5.59 38.41 25.87
N SER A 851 4.37 37.92 25.60
CA SER A 851 3.84 37.78 24.23
C SER A 851 3.82 39.08 23.44
N ARG A 852 3.44 40.20 24.08
CA ARG A 852 3.48 41.54 23.49
C ARG A 852 4.91 42.00 23.21
N ALA A 853 5.85 41.73 24.12
CA ALA A 853 7.26 42.04 23.90
C ALA A 853 7.84 41.28 22.69
N LEU A 854 7.45 40.01 22.50
CA LEU A 854 7.85 39.23 21.33
C LEU A 854 7.33 39.79 19.99
N ARG A 855 6.20 40.52 19.98
CA ARG A 855 5.69 41.18 18.76
C ARG A 855 6.61 42.28 18.23
N GLU A 856 7.34 42.92 19.13
CA GLU A 856 8.18 44.08 18.85
C GLU A 856 9.68 43.77 18.93
N ILE A 857 10.06 42.50 19.09
CA ILE A 857 11.46 42.10 19.27
C ILE A 857 12.33 42.57 18.09
N PRO A 858 13.43 43.31 18.33
CA PRO A 858 14.31 43.77 17.27
C PRO A 858 15.29 42.67 16.82
N GLU A 859 15.73 42.72 15.57
CA GLU A 859 16.66 41.72 15.01
C GLU A 859 18.01 41.69 15.75
N ASP A 860 18.49 42.83 16.28
CA ASP A 860 19.72 42.90 17.08
C ASP A 860 19.64 42.05 18.36
N THR A 861 18.48 42.04 19.02
CA THR A 861 18.24 41.18 20.19
C THR A 861 18.27 39.71 19.79
N VAL A 862 17.61 39.34 18.68
CA VAL A 862 17.59 37.96 18.17
C VAL A 862 19.01 37.49 17.82
N ARG A 863 19.82 38.35 17.20
CA ARG A 863 21.24 38.07 16.90
C ARG A 863 22.06 37.81 18.16
N ALA A 864 21.88 38.63 19.19
CA ALA A 864 22.56 38.45 20.48
C ALA A 864 22.14 37.13 21.17
N LEU A 865 20.86 36.77 21.10
CA LEU A 865 20.36 35.50 21.63
C LEU A 865 20.98 34.29 20.90
N LEU A 866 21.00 34.30 19.56
CA LEU A 866 21.64 33.21 18.78
C LEU A 866 23.14 33.09 19.07
N ALA A 867 23.85 34.21 19.27
CA ALA A 867 25.25 34.19 19.68
C ALA A 867 25.45 33.56 21.07
N ALA A 868 24.52 33.82 22.00
CA ALA A 868 24.53 33.18 23.32
C ALA A 868 24.23 31.67 23.23
N THR A 869 23.30 31.26 22.36
CA THR A 869 23.00 29.84 22.06
C THR A 869 24.23 29.09 21.58
N ALA A 870 25.05 29.71 20.72
CA ALA A 870 26.29 29.11 20.22
C ALA A 870 27.34 28.86 21.31
N THR A 871 27.23 29.53 22.46
CA THR A 871 28.18 29.41 23.58
C THR A 871 27.77 28.28 24.53
N SER A 872 26.58 28.34 25.13
CA SER A 872 26.05 27.31 26.04
C SER A 872 24.60 27.59 26.45
N THR A 873 23.87 26.56 26.92
CA THR A 873 22.52 26.69 27.47
C THR A 873 22.41 27.68 28.64
N PRO A 874 23.34 27.70 29.63
CA PRO A 874 23.31 28.72 30.69
C PRO A 874 23.56 30.15 30.18
N ALA A 875 24.41 30.32 29.17
CA ALA A 875 24.65 31.62 28.55
C ALA A 875 23.39 32.14 27.84
N LEU A 876 22.68 31.25 27.13
CA LEU A 876 21.38 31.56 26.52
C LEU A 876 20.35 31.99 27.55
N ARG A 877 20.22 31.23 28.65
CA ARG A 877 19.29 31.57 29.74
C ARG A 877 19.55 32.97 30.30
N LYS A 878 20.82 33.28 30.60
CA LYS A 878 21.23 34.59 31.11
C LYS A 878 20.94 35.71 30.10
N ALA A 879 21.14 35.45 28.80
CA ALA A 879 20.85 36.42 27.75
C ALA A 879 19.34 36.70 27.65
N LEU A 880 18.48 35.67 27.75
CA LEU A 880 17.02 35.85 27.81
C LEU A 880 16.61 36.71 29.01
N ASP A 881 17.13 36.43 30.21
CA ASP A 881 16.84 37.20 31.42
C ASP A 881 17.25 38.67 31.33
N THR A 882 18.28 38.98 30.51
CA THR A 882 18.82 40.34 30.37
C THR A 882 18.17 41.12 29.23
N LEU A 883 17.91 40.46 28.10
CA LEU A 883 17.46 41.10 26.85
C LEU A 883 15.94 41.07 26.67
N LEU A 884 15.23 40.17 27.36
CA LEU A 884 13.78 40.04 27.35
C LEU A 884 13.22 39.89 28.78
N PRO A 885 13.47 40.86 29.69
CA PRO A 885 13.01 40.79 31.08
C PRO A 885 11.48 40.76 31.23
N GLU A 886 10.73 41.17 30.20
CA GLU A 886 9.28 41.11 30.14
C GLU A 886 8.74 39.68 30.04
N VAL A 887 9.56 38.73 29.60
CA VAL A 887 9.18 37.30 29.49
C VAL A 887 9.52 36.60 30.80
N SER A 888 8.49 36.36 31.62
CA SER A 888 8.65 35.89 33.00
C SER A 888 8.24 34.42 33.21
N HIS A 889 7.36 33.89 32.36
CA HIS A 889 6.82 32.53 32.55
C HIS A 889 7.86 31.44 32.20
N PRO A 890 8.15 30.50 33.10
CA PRO A 890 9.26 29.53 32.94
C PRO A 890 9.09 28.63 31.71
N LEU A 891 7.89 28.13 31.44
CA LEU A 891 7.63 27.27 30.27
C LEU A 891 7.71 28.04 28.94
N LEU A 892 7.40 29.34 28.92
CA LEU A 892 7.59 30.15 27.71
C LEU A 892 9.08 30.35 27.43
N LEU A 893 9.88 30.53 28.48
CA LEU A 893 11.33 30.63 28.35
C LEU A 893 11.96 29.31 27.86
N ASP A 894 11.49 28.16 28.35
CA ASP A 894 11.89 26.85 27.83
C ASP A 894 11.56 26.74 26.33
N GLY A 895 10.38 27.19 25.91
CA GLY A 895 9.97 27.26 24.51
C GLY A 895 10.90 28.13 23.64
N LEU A 896 11.23 29.34 24.10
CA LEU A 896 12.17 30.22 23.41
C LEU A 896 13.55 29.58 23.29
N MET A 897 14.02 28.90 24.34
CA MET A 897 15.29 28.18 24.32
C MET A 897 15.29 27.07 23.25
N GLY A 898 14.22 26.27 23.18
CA GLY A 898 14.08 25.21 22.18
C GLY A 898 14.07 25.76 20.74
N VAL A 899 13.32 26.84 20.48
CA VAL A 899 13.27 27.49 19.16
C VAL A 899 14.65 28.03 18.74
N LEU A 900 15.37 28.66 19.67
CA LEU A 900 16.72 29.21 19.43
C LEU A 900 17.75 28.10 19.20
N GLN A 901 17.68 27.01 19.96
CA GLN A 901 18.57 25.85 19.80
C GLN A 901 18.37 25.16 18.45
N GLU A 902 17.12 24.96 18.02
CA GLU A 902 16.82 24.38 16.72
C GLU A 902 17.27 25.29 15.56
N THR A 903 17.10 26.60 15.71
CA THR A 903 17.62 27.58 14.73
C THR A 903 19.14 27.49 14.64
N HIS A 904 19.83 27.46 15.78
CA HIS A 904 21.29 27.32 15.84
C HIS A 904 21.76 25.98 15.24
N HIS A 905 21.02 24.91 15.45
CA HIS A 905 21.30 23.60 14.85
C HIS A 905 21.30 23.69 13.31
N ARG A 906 20.32 24.37 12.70
CA ARG A 906 20.29 24.58 11.23
C ARG A 906 21.40 25.50 10.71
N ILE A 907 21.84 26.48 11.49
CA ILE A 907 23.04 27.27 11.15
C ILE A 907 24.27 26.35 11.05
N ARG A 908 24.43 25.40 11.99
CA ARG A 908 25.54 24.43 11.94
C ARG A 908 25.45 23.48 10.74
N ASP A 909 24.24 23.06 10.36
CA ASP A 909 24.04 22.23 9.18
C ASP A 909 24.38 22.96 7.87
N ARG A 910 24.03 24.26 7.77
CA ARG A 910 24.45 25.13 6.66
C ARG A 910 25.98 25.24 6.56
N GLU A 911 26.67 25.50 7.67
CA GLU A 911 28.14 25.58 7.69
C GLU A 911 28.81 24.27 7.27
N ARG A 912 28.26 23.14 7.75
CA ARG A 912 28.70 21.82 7.28
C ARG A 912 28.52 21.69 5.78
N LEU A 913 27.33 22.00 5.25
CA LEU A 913 27.03 21.91 3.82
C LEU A 913 28.03 22.71 2.97
N LEU A 914 28.33 23.95 3.36
CA LEU A 914 29.33 24.80 2.69
C LEU A 914 30.69 24.12 2.63
N LYS A 915 31.16 23.57 3.77
CA LYS A 915 32.42 22.82 3.81
C LYS A 915 32.39 21.60 2.88
N VAL A 916 31.28 20.86 2.85
CA VAL A 916 31.18 19.66 1.98
C VAL A 916 31.20 20.00 0.51
N LEU A 917 30.43 21.01 0.09
CA LEU A 917 30.32 21.38 -1.31
C LEU A 917 31.60 22.08 -1.80
N GLY A 918 32.31 22.78 -0.93
CA GLY A 918 33.56 23.48 -1.24
C GLY A 918 34.83 22.62 -1.25
N GLN A 919 34.82 21.40 -0.68
CA GLN A 919 36.01 20.54 -0.63
C GLN A 919 35.92 19.37 -1.61
N GLU A 920 36.98 19.07 -2.38
CA GLU A 920 37.06 17.82 -3.12
C GLU A 920 37.41 16.65 -2.17
N THR A 921 36.71 15.52 -2.33
CA THR A 921 36.97 14.29 -1.57
C THR A 921 37.24 13.16 -2.55
N PRO A 922 38.09 12.18 -2.22
CA PRO A 922 38.43 11.10 -3.14
C PRO A 922 37.19 10.30 -3.60
N GLN A 923 37.13 10.00 -4.90
CA GLN A 923 36.19 9.07 -5.52
C GLN A 923 37.00 7.99 -6.27
N VAL A 924 37.55 7.05 -5.50
CA VAL A 924 38.57 6.10 -6.00
C VAL A 924 37.94 4.79 -6.49
N LEU A 925 36.79 4.38 -5.95
CA LEU A 925 36.13 3.15 -6.34
C LEU A 925 35.43 3.34 -7.70
N GLY A 926 34.72 4.46 -7.89
CA GLY A 926 34.19 4.87 -9.20
C GLY A 926 33.19 3.88 -9.84
N VAL A 927 32.49 3.09 -9.01
CA VAL A 927 31.51 2.09 -9.45
C VAL A 927 30.09 2.66 -9.34
N GLN A 928 29.21 2.29 -10.28
CA GLN A 928 27.79 2.61 -10.19
C GLN A 928 27.13 1.82 -9.06
N GLU A 929 26.43 2.52 -8.18
CA GLU A 929 25.89 1.98 -6.94
C GLU A 929 25.00 0.74 -7.13
N HIS A 930 24.07 0.78 -8.09
CA HIS A 930 23.14 -0.32 -8.36
C HIS A 930 23.85 -1.60 -8.84
N HIS A 931 24.99 -1.47 -9.53
CA HIS A 931 25.80 -2.62 -9.91
C HIS A 931 26.50 -3.24 -8.69
N LEU A 932 26.95 -2.41 -7.74
CA LEU A 932 27.53 -2.91 -6.50
C LEU A 932 26.46 -3.53 -5.59
N ASP A 933 25.31 -2.88 -5.45
CA ASP A 933 24.16 -3.39 -4.69
C ASP A 933 23.74 -4.78 -5.19
N GLY A 934 23.57 -4.95 -6.51
CA GLY A 934 23.27 -6.23 -7.12
C GLY A 934 24.38 -7.28 -6.90
N ALA A 935 25.64 -6.85 -6.88
CA ALA A 935 26.78 -7.72 -6.57
C ALA A 935 26.90 -8.10 -5.08
N LEU A 936 26.37 -7.30 -4.16
CA LEU A 936 26.32 -7.58 -2.71
C LEU A 936 25.08 -8.37 -2.29
N HIS A 937 24.01 -8.26 -3.08
CA HIS A 937 22.70 -8.83 -2.79
C HIS A 937 22.76 -10.32 -2.43
N GLY A 938 22.26 -10.69 -1.24
CA GLY A 938 22.25 -12.05 -0.71
C GLY A 938 23.58 -12.58 -0.12
N LEU A 939 24.73 -11.92 -0.36
CA LEU A 939 26.01 -12.26 0.26
C LEU A 939 26.21 -11.59 1.62
N VAL A 940 25.79 -10.33 1.74
CA VAL A 940 25.84 -9.54 2.97
C VAL A 940 24.43 -9.24 3.48
N SER A 941 24.32 -8.83 4.73
CA SER A 941 23.05 -8.47 5.34
C SER A 941 22.43 -7.26 4.62
N HIS A 942 21.15 -7.40 4.26
CA HIS A 942 20.36 -6.36 3.60
C HIS A 942 19.28 -5.84 4.55
N THR A 943 19.20 -4.52 4.64
CA THR A 943 18.13 -3.80 5.30
C THR A 943 17.54 -2.82 4.30
N PRO A 944 16.20 -2.75 4.16
CA PRO A 944 15.54 -1.87 3.19
C PRO A 944 15.64 -0.37 3.56
N GLU A 945 16.49 -0.02 4.52
CA GLU A 945 16.76 1.34 4.94
C GLU A 945 17.98 1.88 4.18
N GLY A 946 17.76 2.64 3.11
CA GLY A 946 18.82 3.26 2.31
C GLY A 946 18.60 3.11 0.82
N ALA A 947 19.38 3.86 0.02
CA ALA A 947 19.25 3.86 -1.44
C ALA A 947 20.64 4.02 -2.09
N GLY A 948 21.52 3.07 -1.79
CA GLY A 948 22.84 3.00 -2.41
C GLY A 948 23.86 3.99 -1.83
N GLY A 949 24.16 3.86 -0.53
CA GLY A 949 25.22 4.62 0.13
C GLY A 949 26.55 3.87 0.28
N ALA A 950 26.64 2.62 -0.20
CA ALA A 950 27.74 1.71 0.08
C ALA A 950 29.07 2.15 -0.55
N VAL A 951 29.09 2.49 -1.85
CA VAL A 951 30.32 2.93 -2.55
C VAL A 951 30.91 4.12 -1.83
N ARG A 952 30.05 5.11 -1.54
CA ARG A 952 30.48 6.37 -0.96
C ARG A 952 30.94 6.23 0.49
N GLN A 953 30.25 5.44 1.30
CA GLN A 953 30.69 5.12 2.66
C GLN A 953 32.06 4.45 2.66
N MET A 954 32.33 3.51 1.75
CA MET A 954 33.63 2.85 1.63
C MET A 954 34.76 3.84 1.31
N GLU A 955 34.54 4.75 0.36
CA GLU A 955 35.52 5.77 -0.03
C GLU A 955 35.85 6.72 1.11
N LEU A 956 34.82 7.26 1.77
CA LEU A 956 34.97 8.17 2.92
C LEU A 956 35.63 7.46 4.10
N ALA A 957 35.23 6.23 4.42
CA ALA A 957 35.84 5.44 5.49
C ALA A 957 37.31 5.14 5.22
N SER A 958 37.67 4.77 3.98
CA SER A 958 39.06 4.54 3.61
C SER A 958 39.89 5.82 3.70
N ALA A 959 39.40 6.94 3.16
CA ALA A 959 40.08 8.23 3.21
C ALA A 959 40.29 8.74 4.65
N PHE A 960 39.26 8.60 5.50
CA PHE A 960 39.35 9.01 6.90
C PHE A 960 40.29 8.13 7.71
N LEU A 961 40.20 6.81 7.59
CA LEU A 961 41.05 5.86 8.35
C LEU A 961 42.53 5.89 7.90
N THR A 962 42.82 6.46 6.73
CA THR A 962 44.18 6.68 6.22
C THR A 962 44.73 8.07 6.50
N GLY A 963 43.90 9.03 6.93
CA GLY A 963 44.35 10.40 7.17
C GLY A 963 44.27 11.35 5.99
N ALA A 964 43.64 10.95 4.88
CA ALA A 964 43.46 11.80 3.72
C ALA A 964 42.40 12.90 3.93
N ILE A 965 41.43 12.68 4.82
CA ILE A 965 40.39 13.66 5.18
C ILE A 965 40.20 13.74 6.69
N ASP A 966 39.64 14.86 7.17
CA ASP A 966 39.25 15.04 8.57
C ASP A 966 37.92 14.35 8.89
N GLY A 967 37.58 14.26 10.19
CA GLY A 967 36.36 13.59 10.65
C GLY A 967 35.08 14.28 10.19
N GLU A 968 35.08 15.61 10.12
CA GLU A 968 33.92 16.37 9.68
C GLU A 968 33.59 16.12 8.20
N SER A 969 34.61 16.06 7.36
CA SER A 969 34.49 15.73 5.93
C SER A 969 34.07 14.28 5.69
N ALA A 970 34.42 13.37 6.60
CA ALA A 970 34.00 11.98 6.55
C ALA A 970 32.53 11.79 7.00
N MET A 971 32.08 12.62 7.94
CA MET A 971 30.72 12.62 8.47
C MET A 971 29.74 13.49 7.66
N ALA A 972 30.25 14.28 6.73
CA ALA A 972 29.49 15.03 5.75
C ALA A 972 28.40 14.16 5.09
N HIS A 973 27.13 14.51 5.29
CA HIS A 973 25.97 13.78 4.76
C HIS A 973 25.88 12.30 5.19
N TRP A 974 26.34 11.99 6.41
CA TRP A 974 26.25 10.65 7.01
C TRP A 974 24.89 9.95 6.79
N SER A 975 23.79 10.68 6.99
CA SER A 975 22.42 10.18 6.81
C SER A 975 21.97 10.03 5.35
N VAL A 976 22.59 10.77 4.42
CA VAL A 976 22.33 10.68 2.98
C VAL A 976 23.03 9.44 2.41
N HIS A 977 24.22 9.13 2.90
CA HIS A 977 24.98 7.94 2.51
C HIS A 977 24.53 6.68 3.23
N ARG A 978 23.25 6.57 3.62
CA ARG A 978 22.72 5.36 4.26
C ARG A 978 22.83 4.16 3.33
N SER A 979 23.58 3.14 3.76
CA SER A 979 23.78 1.92 2.97
C SER A 979 22.69 0.90 3.29
N PRO A 980 21.96 0.38 2.27
CA PRO A 980 21.02 -0.73 2.47
C PRO A 980 21.73 -2.07 2.70
N TYR A 981 23.03 -2.16 2.41
CA TYR A 981 23.85 -3.35 2.61
C TYR A 981 24.91 -3.12 3.68
N ASP A 982 25.06 -4.08 4.60
CA ASP A 982 26.15 -4.05 5.58
C ASP A 982 27.46 -4.56 4.96
N TRP A 983 28.07 -3.70 4.14
CA TRP A 983 29.34 -4.01 3.49
C TRP A 983 30.49 -4.24 4.46
N THR A 984 30.38 -3.80 5.73
CA THR A 984 31.44 -4.00 6.73
C THR A 984 31.60 -5.46 7.14
N GLU A 985 30.61 -6.32 6.86
CA GLU A 985 30.70 -7.77 7.05
C GLU A 985 31.76 -8.43 6.14
N LEU A 986 32.15 -7.77 5.04
CA LEU A 986 33.21 -8.23 4.14
C LEU A 986 34.61 -8.00 4.69
N ALA A 987 34.78 -7.14 5.71
CA ALA A 987 36.08 -6.92 6.32
C ALA A 987 36.60 -8.24 6.91
N GLY A 988 37.76 -8.68 6.45
CA GLY A 988 38.33 -9.97 6.84
C GLY A 988 37.58 -11.22 6.31
N ARG A 989 36.58 -11.08 5.43
CA ARG A 989 35.77 -12.19 4.90
C ARG A 989 35.31 -12.00 3.43
N ILE A 990 36.11 -11.31 2.61
CA ILE A 990 35.71 -10.86 1.26
C ILE A 990 35.71 -11.96 0.17
N GLY A 991 36.20 -13.16 0.47
CA GLY A 991 36.43 -14.23 -0.50
C GLY A 991 35.20 -14.65 -1.31
N GLY A 992 34.01 -14.58 -0.72
CA GLY A 992 32.74 -14.92 -1.39
C GLY A 992 32.47 -14.10 -2.66
N LEU A 993 32.91 -12.84 -2.70
CA LEU A 993 32.80 -12.00 -3.90
C LEU A 993 33.63 -12.52 -5.07
N GLY A 994 34.78 -13.15 -4.80
CA GLY A 994 35.60 -13.76 -5.82
C GLY A 994 34.90 -14.93 -6.51
N ILE A 995 34.21 -15.78 -5.74
CA ILE A 995 33.44 -16.91 -6.27
C ILE A 995 32.23 -16.41 -7.08
N ARG A 996 31.52 -15.40 -6.57
CA ARG A 996 30.41 -14.76 -7.29
C ARG A 996 30.87 -14.18 -8.63
N ALA A 997 31.93 -13.36 -8.64
CA ALA A 997 32.43 -12.73 -9.87
C ALA A 997 33.02 -13.72 -10.88
N ALA A 998 33.49 -14.89 -10.42
CA ALA A 998 33.94 -15.96 -11.29
C ALA A 998 32.79 -16.76 -11.93
N SER A 999 31.55 -16.64 -11.43
CA SER A 999 30.41 -17.42 -11.94
C SER A 999 29.72 -16.78 -13.14
N ALA A 1000 29.31 -17.59 -14.13
CA ALA A 1000 28.58 -17.13 -15.31
C ALA A 1000 27.15 -16.63 -15.02
N VAL A 1001 26.59 -16.89 -13.83
CA VAL A 1001 25.27 -16.35 -13.44
C VAL A 1001 25.33 -14.88 -12.97
N THR A 1002 26.54 -14.35 -12.79
CA THR A 1002 26.77 -12.94 -12.43
C THR A 1002 26.84 -12.10 -13.70
N SER A 1003 26.06 -11.01 -13.77
CA SER A 1003 26.07 -10.14 -14.95
C SER A 1003 27.43 -9.48 -15.17
N PRO A 1004 27.76 -9.09 -16.42
CA PRO A 1004 29.00 -8.39 -16.73
C PRO A 1004 29.21 -7.13 -15.88
N GLU A 1005 28.14 -6.38 -15.60
CA GLU A 1005 28.15 -5.13 -14.82
C GLU A 1005 28.45 -5.41 -13.34
N HIS A 1006 27.79 -6.39 -12.74
CA HIS A 1006 28.07 -6.83 -11.36
C HIS A 1006 29.50 -7.35 -11.22
N ARG A 1007 29.97 -8.11 -12.22
CA ARG A 1007 31.34 -8.62 -12.24
C ARG A 1007 32.37 -7.49 -12.31
N ALA A 1008 32.14 -6.48 -13.16
CA ALA A 1008 33.01 -5.31 -13.23
C ALA A 1008 33.05 -4.52 -11.91
N ALA A 1009 31.89 -4.35 -11.26
CA ALA A 1009 31.78 -3.73 -9.94
C ALA A 1009 32.60 -4.47 -8.88
N VAL A 1010 32.55 -5.81 -8.82
CA VAL A 1010 33.35 -6.61 -7.89
C VAL A 1010 34.86 -6.47 -8.17
N ILE A 1011 35.29 -6.47 -9.43
CA ILE A 1011 36.70 -6.31 -9.79
C ILE A 1011 37.24 -4.97 -9.30
N ALA A 1012 36.50 -3.89 -9.52
CA ALA A 1012 36.83 -2.56 -9.03
C ALA A 1012 36.87 -2.53 -7.49
N LEU A 1013 35.88 -3.14 -6.83
CA LEU A 1013 35.85 -3.25 -5.36
C LEU A 1013 37.08 -3.99 -4.83
N LEU A 1014 37.47 -5.12 -5.40
CA LEU A 1014 38.65 -5.88 -4.96
C LEU A 1014 39.96 -5.08 -5.08
N ARG A 1015 40.08 -4.25 -6.13
CA ARG A 1015 41.23 -3.35 -6.31
C ARG A 1015 41.25 -2.27 -5.23
N PHE A 1016 40.11 -1.60 -5.03
CA PHE A 1016 39.94 -0.59 -4.00
C PHE A 1016 40.22 -1.17 -2.61
N TRP A 1017 39.69 -2.36 -2.32
CA TRP A 1017 39.88 -3.07 -1.05
C TRP A 1017 41.37 -3.34 -0.78
N ALA A 1018 42.15 -3.68 -1.83
CA ALA A 1018 43.58 -3.92 -1.74
C ALA A 1018 44.42 -2.65 -1.45
N SER A 1019 43.87 -1.46 -1.70
CA SER A 1019 44.48 -0.16 -1.36
C SER A 1019 43.88 0.49 -0.11
N SER A 1020 42.86 -0.13 0.50
CA SER A 1020 42.14 0.40 1.66
C SER A 1020 42.65 -0.20 2.98
N PRO A 1021 42.36 0.42 4.14
CA PRO A 1021 42.67 -0.15 5.46
C PRO A 1021 41.73 -1.30 5.87
N PHE A 1022 40.79 -1.74 5.01
CA PHE A 1022 39.77 -2.75 5.37
C PHE A 1022 40.31 -4.17 5.55
N ASN A 1023 41.57 -4.42 5.21
CA ASN A 1023 42.26 -5.68 5.51
C ASN A 1023 43.27 -5.56 6.65
N ASP A 1024 43.32 -4.42 7.35
CA ASP A 1024 44.22 -4.22 8.48
C ASP A 1024 43.77 -5.11 9.66
N PRO A 1025 44.62 -6.00 10.19
CA PRO A 1025 44.29 -6.82 11.37
C PRO A 1025 44.01 -6.00 12.64
N ALA A 1026 44.39 -4.72 12.66
CA ALA A 1026 44.08 -3.79 13.75
C ALA A 1026 42.70 -3.13 13.61
N LEU A 1027 41.96 -3.41 12.53
CA LEU A 1027 40.61 -2.90 12.33
C LEU A 1027 39.62 -3.61 13.25
N ARG A 1028 38.74 -2.83 13.87
CA ARG A 1028 37.62 -3.30 14.68
C ARG A 1028 36.32 -2.82 14.07
N ARG A 1029 35.30 -3.67 14.17
CA ARG A 1029 33.92 -3.36 13.84
C ARG A 1029 33.13 -3.30 15.13
N GLY A 1030 32.30 -2.28 15.29
CA GLY A 1030 31.43 -2.14 16.46
C GLY A 1030 30.03 -1.69 16.13
N LEU A 1031 29.17 -1.79 17.13
CA LEU A 1031 27.77 -1.40 17.12
C LEU A 1031 27.56 -0.27 18.13
N PHE A 1032 26.75 0.70 17.75
CA PHE A 1032 26.31 1.77 18.64
C PHE A 1032 24.86 2.13 18.33
N ASP A 1033 24.14 2.66 19.31
CA ASP A 1033 22.83 3.26 19.13
C ASP A 1033 22.99 4.78 19.04
N PRO A 1034 22.71 5.40 17.88
CA PRO A 1034 22.72 6.86 17.77
C PRO A 1034 21.59 7.55 18.54
N GLY A 1035 20.63 6.79 19.11
CA GLY A 1035 19.37 7.32 19.65
C GLY A 1035 18.32 7.54 18.56
N GLU A 1036 17.04 7.56 18.95
CA GLU A 1036 15.93 7.82 18.02
C GLU A 1036 15.89 9.30 17.57
N ASP A 1037 16.30 10.21 18.46
CA ASP A 1037 16.52 11.61 18.14
C ASP A 1037 17.88 11.80 17.48
N ARG A 1038 17.85 11.77 16.14
CA ARG A 1038 18.95 12.25 15.27
C ARG A 1038 19.35 13.71 15.55
N GLY A 1039 18.67 14.40 16.47
CA GLY A 1039 18.90 15.76 16.94
C GLY A 1039 19.86 15.90 18.13
N GLU A 1040 19.96 14.93 19.05
CA GLU A 1040 20.96 14.95 20.12
C GLU A 1040 22.33 14.47 19.62
N GLY A 1041 22.92 15.30 18.75
CA GLY A 1041 24.29 15.14 18.27
C GLY A 1041 24.47 13.97 17.33
N ALA A 1042 24.34 14.22 16.01
CA ALA A 1042 24.80 13.29 14.98
C ALA A 1042 26.15 12.68 15.36
N PRO A 1043 26.34 11.36 15.19
CA PRO A 1043 27.53 10.68 15.68
C PRO A 1043 28.78 11.31 15.07
N VAL A 1044 29.79 11.54 15.90
CA VAL A 1044 30.99 12.29 15.50
C VAL A 1044 32.13 11.31 15.22
N ALA A 1045 32.88 11.55 14.15
CA ALA A 1045 34.12 10.84 13.89
C ALA A 1045 35.21 11.31 14.85
N GLU A 1046 35.92 10.37 15.47
CA GLU A 1046 37.02 10.66 16.39
C GLU A 1046 38.36 10.40 15.69
N SER A 1047 39.27 11.36 15.79
CA SER A 1047 40.64 11.22 15.31
C SER A 1047 41.61 11.67 16.40
N THR A 1048 42.35 10.72 16.97
CA THR A 1048 43.43 10.97 17.93
C THR A 1048 44.77 10.52 17.38
N GLU A 1049 45.87 10.85 18.05
CA GLU A 1049 47.20 10.33 17.71
C GLU A 1049 47.30 8.80 17.83
N ARG A 1050 46.44 8.16 18.64
CA ARG A 1050 46.48 6.72 18.93
C ARG A 1050 45.52 5.89 18.09
N GLY A 1051 44.55 6.52 17.42
CA GLY A 1051 43.55 5.81 16.62
C GLY A 1051 42.43 6.70 16.10
N ARG A 1052 41.63 6.11 15.22
CA ARG A 1052 40.52 6.77 14.52
C ARG A 1052 39.27 5.90 14.60
N LEU A 1053 38.11 6.53 14.77
CA LEU A 1053 36.80 5.89 14.81
C LEU A 1053 35.82 6.63 13.90
N LEU A 1054 35.14 5.88 13.03
CA LEU A 1054 34.14 6.42 12.11
C LEU A 1054 32.80 5.69 12.29
N PRO A 1055 31.76 6.41 12.73
CA PRO A 1055 30.37 5.96 12.66
C PRO A 1055 29.87 5.86 11.21
N LEU A 1056 29.07 4.84 10.88
CA LEU A 1056 28.50 4.58 9.56
C LEU A 1056 26.98 4.41 9.66
N ASP A 1057 26.21 5.01 8.74
CA ASP A 1057 24.75 4.85 8.71
C ASP A 1057 24.40 3.55 7.99
N ILE A 1058 24.62 2.43 8.69
CA ILE A 1058 24.30 1.06 8.26
C ILE A 1058 23.39 0.46 9.32
N ALA A 1059 22.14 0.20 8.97
CA ALA A 1059 21.17 -0.42 9.86
C ALA A 1059 21.46 -1.92 10.04
N VAL A 1060 21.39 -2.43 11.28
CA VAL A 1060 21.74 -3.83 11.59
C VAL A 1060 20.62 -4.65 12.25
N HIS A 1061 19.36 -4.20 12.11
CA HIS A 1061 18.16 -4.74 12.79
C HIS A 1061 17.93 -6.25 12.62
N ALA A 1062 18.57 -6.90 11.63
CA ALA A 1062 18.35 -8.28 11.25
C ALA A 1062 19.59 -9.20 11.27
N GLY A 1063 20.74 -8.75 11.79
CA GLY A 1063 21.93 -9.61 11.93
C GLY A 1063 21.92 -10.42 13.23
N ASP A 1064 22.46 -11.65 13.24
CA ASP A 1064 22.53 -12.47 14.47
C ASP A 1064 23.32 -11.79 15.60
N TRP A 1065 24.38 -11.06 15.25
CA TRP A 1065 25.16 -10.29 16.23
C TRP A 1065 24.31 -9.20 16.91
N ALA A 1066 23.48 -8.48 16.15
CA ALA A 1066 22.54 -7.52 16.72
C ALA A 1066 21.40 -8.22 17.50
N ARG A 1067 20.78 -9.27 16.96
CA ARG A 1067 19.73 -10.03 17.68
C ARG A 1067 20.18 -10.59 19.04
N SER A 1068 21.46 -10.92 19.18
CA SER A 1068 22.02 -11.47 20.43
C SER A 1068 22.13 -10.45 21.58
N ARG A 1069 21.92 -9.15 21.32
CA ARG A 1069 22.16 -8.05 22.28
C ARG A 1069 20.89 -7.31 22.75
N ALA A 1070 19.75 -8.02 22.87
CA ALA A 1070 18.43 -7.58 23.38
C ALA A 1070 17.48 -6.86 22.40
N ALA A 1071 16.21 -6.73 22.80
CA ALA A 1071 15.01 -6.50 21.97
C ALA A 1071 14.82 -5.07 21.41
N GLU A 1072 15.74 -4.14 21.66
CA GLU A 1072 15.65 -2.71 21.32
C GLU A 1072 16.63 -2.30 20.20
N ASN A 1073 17.10 -3.24 19.38
CA ASN A 1073 18.11 -2.95 18.36
C ASN A 1073 17.56 -2.34 17.07
N TRP A 1074 16.35 -1.76 17.07
CA TRP A 1074 15.75 -1.04 15.93
C TRP A 1074 16.43 0.30 15.62
N GLY A 1075 17.38 0.76 16.45
CA GLY A 1075 18.20 1.96 16.22
C GLY A 1075 19.66 1.69 15.85
N ALA A 1076 20.18 0.48 16.12
CA ALA A 1076 21.62 0.20 16.06
C ALA A 1076 22.27 0.46 14.68
N ARG A 1077 23.50 0.99 14.73
CA ARG A 1077 24.37 1.34 13.60
C ARG A 1077 25.78 0.78 13.76
N VAL A 1078 26.55 0.77 12.68
CA VAL A 1078 27.93 0.24 12.65
C VAL A 1078 28.93 1.38 12.83
N PHE A 1079 30.04 1.13 13.53
CA PHE A 1079 31.25 1.95 13.44
C PHE A 1079 32.48 1.11 13.09
N LEU A 1080 33.46 1.74 12.44
CA LEU A 1080 34.79 1.18 12.20
C LEU A 1080 35.83 1.91 13.03
N GLN A 1081 36.75 1.17 13.62
CA GLN A 1081 37.82 1.71 14.45
C GLN A 1081 39.17 1.12 14.06
N ARG A 1082 40.19 1.97 13.91
CA ARG A 1082 41.59 1.58 13.68
C ARG A 1082 42.48 2.21 14.74
N GLY A 1083 43.21 1.39 15.48
CA GLY A 1083 43.99 1.85 16.65
C GLY A 1083 43.12 2.09 17.89
N GLU A 1084 43.67 2.80 18.87
CA GLU A 1084 42.97 3.14 20.12
C GLU A 1084 42.23 4.47 19.98
N ALA A 1085 40.90 4.44 20.14
CA ALA A 1085 40.00 5.59 20.12
C ALA A 1085 38.94 5.40 21.21
N SER A 1086 38.31 6.49 21.65
CA SER A 1086 37.27 6.45 22.68
C SER A 1086 36.03 5.71 22.16
N ARG A 1087 35.19 5.23 23.08
CA ARG A 1087 33.92 4.60 22.69
C ARG A 1087 32.94 5.70 22.25
N PRO A 1088 32.19 5.51 21.15
CA PRO A 1088 31.18 6.46 20.74
C PRO A 1088 30.04 6.50 21.78
N PRO A 1089 29.32 7.63 21.89
CA PRO A 1089 28.03 7.66 22.58
C PRO A 1089 27.11 6.53 22.08
N GLY A 1090 26.34 5.93 22.99
CA GLY A 1090 25.48 4.80 22.66
C GLY A 1090 26.22 3.51 22.29
N TYR A 1091 27.50 3.36 22.63
CA TYR A 1091 28.26 2.13 22.38
C TYR A 1091 27.52 0.87 22.89
N ILE A 1092 27.35 -0.11 22.01
CA ILE A 1092 26.74 -1.41 22.31
C ILE A 1092 27.83 -2.48 22.46
N ASP A 1093 28.59 -2.73 21.40
CA ASP A 1093 29.59 -3.81 21.36
C ASP A 1093 30.67 -3.54 20.29
N SER A 1094 31.82 -4.21 20.38
CA SER A 1094 32.85 -4.16 19.33
C SER A 1094 33.73 -5.40 19.33
N ARG A 1095 34.15 -5.82 18.14
CA ARG A 1095 35.00 -7.00 17.94
C ARG A 1095 36.09 -6.73 16.89
N PRO A 1096 37.25 -7.40 17.01
CA PRO A 1096 38.27 -7.34 15.96
C PRO A 1096 37.73 -7.96 14.67
N VAL A 1097 38.14 -7.39 13.54
CA VAL A 1097 37.91 -7.99 12.23
C VAL A 1097 38.74 -9.27 12.12
N PRO A 1098 38.17 -10.40 11.63
CA PRO A 1098 38.89 -11.66 11.55
C PRO A 1098 40.06 -11.59 10.56
N ARG A 1099 41.10 -12.39 10.81
CA ARG A 1099 42.20 -12.59 9.85
C ARG A 1099 41.76 -13.61 8.80
N GLY A 1100 41.13 -13.12 7.74
CA GLY A 1100 40.65 -13.93 6.62
C GLY A 1100 41.73 -14.33 5.60
N TRP A 1101 41.25 -14.81 4.45
CA TRP A 1101 42.09 -15.23 3.33
C TRP A 1101 42.81 -14.06 2.64
N ALA A 1102 42.18 -12.89 2.64
CA ALA A 1102 42.58 -11.73 1.86
C ALA A 1102 43.94 -11.13 2.30
N THR A 1103 44.83 -10.93 1.35
CA THR A 1103 46.02 -10.09 1.47
C THR A 1103 46.09 -9.17 0.27
N VAL A 1104 46.80 -8.03 0.37
CA VAL A 1104 46.96 -7.09 -0.74
C VAL A 1104 47.44 -7.80 -2.02
N LYS A 1105 48.40 -8.71 -1.91
CA LYS A 1105 48.92 -9.50 -3.04
C LYS A 1105 47.85 -10.42 -3.64
N ARG A 1106 47.08 -11.12 -2.80
CA ARG A 1106 46.02 -12.05 -3.26
C ARG A 1106 44.84 -11.31 -3.88
N LEU A 1107 44.40 -10.20 -3.32
CA LEU A 1107 43.30 -9.38 -3.87
C LEU A 1107 43.66 -8.83 -5.25
N ARG A 1108 44.86 -8.25 -5.41
CA ARG A 1108 45.35 -7.79 -6.72
C ARG A 1108 45.53 -8.94 -7.71
N SER A 1109 45.89 -10.13 -7.24
CA SER A 1109 45.98 -11.31 -8.10
C SER A 1109 44.61 -11.83 -8.52
N LEU A 1110 43.64 -11.85 -7.61
CA LEU A 1110 42.26 -12.25 -7.89
C LEU A 1110 41.60 -11.30 -8.91
N ALA A 1111 41.71 -9.99 -8.70
CA ALA A 1111 41.16 -9.01 -9.65
C ALA A 1111 41.74 -9.19 -11.06
N ARG A 1112 43.05 -9.43 -11.19
CA ARG A 1112 43.69 -9.70 -12.49
C ARG A 1112 43.23 -11.00 -13.14
N GLU A 1113 43.08 -12.08 -12.36
CA GLU A 1113 42.57 -13.35 -12.89
C GLU A 1113 41.12 -13.22 -13.35
N LEU A 1114 40.28 -12.49 -12.59
CA LEU A 1114 38.91 -12.17 -12.98
C LEU A 1114 38.88 -11.36 -14.29
N GLU A 1115 39.75 -10.37 -14.49
CA GLU A 1115 39.75 -9.65 -15.77
C GLU A 1115 40.19 -10.50 -16.95
N ARG A 1116 41.19 -11.36 -16.75
CA ARG A 1116 41.81 -12.14 -17.83
C ARG A 1116 40.96 -13.30 -18.33
N ARG A 1117 40.12 -13.89 -17.47
CA ARG A 1117 39.42 -15.14 -17.77
C ARG A 1117 37.91 -14.95 -17.81
N GLU A 1118 37.25 -15.58 -18.78
CA GLU A 1118 35.78 -15.57 -18.87
C GLU A 1118 35.12 -16.22 -17.64
N PRO A 1119 33.88 -15.83 -17.29
CA PRO A 1119 33.12 -16.47 -16.22
C PRO A 1119 32.98 -17.98 -16.42
N VAL A 1120 32.99 -18.73 -15.34
CA VAL A 1120 32.88 -20.19 -15.34
C VAL A 1120 31.42 -20.59 -15.52
N PRO A 1121 31.07 -21.37 -16.58
CA PRO A 1121 29.74 -21.95 -16.74
C PRO A 1121 29.35 -22.84 -15.55
N PHE A 1122 28.06 -22.90 -15.22
CA PHE A 1122 27.59 -23.75 -14.13
C PHE A 1122 27.65 -25.24 -14.54
N ALA A 1123 28.27 -26.08 -13.70
CA ALA A 1123 28.31 -27.53 -13.91
C ALA A 1123 27.48 -28.27 -12.85
N ALA A 1124 26.32 -28.80 -13.27
CA ALA A 1124 25.37 -29.52 -12.40
C ALA A 1124 26.02 -30.73 -11.70
N ASP A 1125 26.84 -31.52 -12.41
CA ASP A 1125 27.54 -32.67 -11.83
C ASP A 1125 28.45 -32.29 -10.65
N THR A 1126 29.02 -31.08 -10.68
CA THR A 1126 29.86 -30.57 -9.60
C THR A 1126 29.03 -30.13 -8.39
N ALA A 1127 27.83 -29.58 -8.63
CA ALA A 1127 26.86 -29.32 -7.57
C ALA A 1127 26.40 -30.63 -6.90
N ASP A 1128 26.15 -31.69 -7.67
CA ASP A 1128 25.82 -33.02 -7.13
C ASP A 1128 26.96 -33.60 -6.29
N GLN A 1129 28.21 -33.43 -6.73
CA GLN A 1129 29.37 -33.85 -5.95
C GLN A 1129 29.48 -33.07 -4.63
N LEU A 1130 29.28 -31.75 -4.65
CA LEU A 1130 29.25 -30.92 -3.44
C LEU A 1130 28.11 -31.35 -2.51
N ALA A 1131 26.90 -31.51 -3.05
CA ALA A 1131 25.71 -31.95 -2.31
C ALA A 1131 25.97 -33.27 -1.57
N LYS A 1132 26.49 -34.27 -2.29
CA LYS A 1132 26.82 -35.59 -1.72
C LYS A 1132 27.93 -35.50 -0.66
N THR A 1133 28.95 -34.67 -0.89
CA THR A 1133 30.13 -34.61 -0.01
C THR A 1133 29.86 -33.79 1.26
N ALA A 1134 29.04 -32.74 1.16
CA ALA A 1134 28.69 -31.86 2.27
C ALA A 1134 27.42 -32.28 3.01
N GLY A 1135 26.61 -33.18 2.44
CA GLY A 1135 25.34 -33.63 3.03
C GLY A 1135 24.20 -32.59 2.91
N ILE A 1136 24.20 -31.82 1.81
CA ILE A 1136 23.19 -30.77 1.54
C ILE A 1136 22.41 -31.10 0.25
N GLY A 1137 21.30 -30.39 0.01
CA GLY A 1137 20.53 -30.56 -1.23
C GLY A 1137 21.25 -30.03 -2.48
N HIS A 1138 20.90 -30.55 -3.67
CA HIS A 1138 21.44 -30.09 -4.96
C HIS A 1138 21.30 -28.57 -5.15
N ALA A 1139 20.10 -28.04 -4.91
CA ALA A 1139 19.83 -26.61 -5.06
C ALA A 1139 20.68 -25.74 -4.11
N GLU A 1140 20.95 -26.19 -2.88
CA GLU A 1140 21.85 -25.48 -1.96
C GLU A 1140 23.30 -25.53 -2.45
N ALA A 1141 23.75 -26.68 -2.94
CA ALA A 1141 25.09 -26.83 -3.50
C ALA A 1141 25.29 -25.94 -4.74
N ALA A 1142 24.28 -25.83 -5.60
CA ALA A 1142 24.29 -24.95 -6.76
C ALA A 1142 24.46 -23.47 -6.36
N LEU A 1143 23.73 -23.02 -5.33
CA LEU A 1143 23.85 -21.66 -4.80
C LEU A 1143 25.22 -21.42 -4.14
N TRP A 1144 25.77 -22.38 -3.39
CA TRP A 1144 27.12 -22.26 -2.82
C TRP A 1144 28.20 -22.11 -3.89
N LEU A 1145 28.12 -22.86 -4.99
CA LEU A 1145 29.09 -22.79 -6.08
C LEU A 1145 29.04 -21.49 -6.88
N THR A 1146 27.93 -20.76 -6.80
CA THR A 1146 27.69 -19.55 -7.60
C THR A 1146 27.67 -18.27 -6.79
N GLY A 1147 28.05 -18.32 -5.51
CA GLY A 1147 28.17 -17.14 -4.67
C GLY A 1147 26.85 -16.68 -4.05
N LEU A 1148 25.91 -17.59 -3.79
CA LEU A 1148 24.61 -17.35 -3.12
C LEU A 1148 23.74 -16.25 -3.75
N PRO A 1149 23.48 -16.25 -5.07
CA PRO A 1149 22.55 -15.29 -5.66
C PRO A 1149 21.16 -15.45 -5.02
N GLY A 1150 20.48 -14.33 -4.72
CA GLY A 1150 19.07 -14.33 -4.28
C GLY A 1150 18.77 -14.83 -2.86
N VAL A 1151 19.78 -15.07 -2.02
CA VAL A 1151 19.56 -15.51 -0.62
C VAL A 1151 19.28 -14.30 0.29
N ASP A 1152 18.06 -13.76 0.25
CA ASP A 1152 17.65 -12.56 0.99
C ASP A 1152 16.33 -12.69 1.77
N ALA A 1153 16.02 -11.72 2.64
CA ALA A 1153 14.78 -11.70 3.44
C ALA A 1153 13.53 -11.36 2.62
N SER A 1154 13.68 -10.55 1.55
CA SER A 1154 12.58 -10.04 0.72
C SER A 1154 12.02 -11.11 -0.20
N GLY A 1155 12.88 -11.88 -0.87
CA GLY A 1155 12.52 -12.99 -1.74
C GLY A 1155 11.80 -14.10 -0.99
N VAL A 1156 12.19 -14.38 0.27
CA VAL A 1156 11.50 -15.34 1.15
C VAL A 1156 10.08 -14.89 1.53
N ARG A 1157 9.84 -13.57 1.68
CA ARG A 1157 8.51 -13.03 2.01
C ARG A 1157 7.61 -12.84 0.79
N THR A 1158 8.19 -12.62 -0.39
CA THR A 1158 7.46 -12.30 -1.63
C THR A 1158 7.34 -13.48 -2.59
N GLY A 1159 8.04 -14.59 -2.33
CA GLY A 1159 8.05 -15.78 -3.20
C GLY A 1159 8.91 -15.62 -4.47
N GLN A 1160 9.66 -14.54 -4.59
CA GLN A 1160 10.53 -14.22 -5.74
C GLN A 1160 12.01 -14.42 -5.37
N HIS A 1161 12.45 -15.67 -5.29
CA HIS A 1161 13.77 -16.02 -4.74
C HIS A 1161 14.93 -15.88 -5.73
N LEU A 1162 14.68 -16.00 -7.04
CA LEU A 1162 15.69 -15.90 -8.11
C LEU A 1162 15.02 -15.39 -9.39
N ALA A 1163 15.75 -14.58 -10.16
CA ALA A 1163 15.35 -14.19 -11.51
C ALA A 1163 15.16 -15.44 -12.40
N PRO A 1164 14.17 -15.45 -13.33
CA PRO A 1164 13.91 -16.58 -14.22
C PRO A 1164 15.15 -17.05 -14.99
N GLU A 1165 16.00 -16.12 -15.42
CA GLU A 1165 17.23 -16.35 -16.17
C GLU A 1165 18.26 -17.08 -15.32
N THR A 1166 18.52 -16.59 -14.09
CA THR A 1166 19.44 -17.24 -13.14
C THR A 1166 18.97 -18.64 -12.78
N ARG A 1167 17.66 -18.81 -12.52
CA ARG A 1167 17.09 -20.12 -12.21
C ARG A 1167 17.26 -21.11 -13.36
N THR A 1168 17.08 -20.65 -14.59
CA THR A 1168 17.27 -21.45 -15.81
C THR A 1168 18.72 -21.85 -15.98
N ALA A 1169 19.66 -20.92 -15.75
CA ALA A 1169 21.09 -21.18 -15.81
C ALA A 1169 21.58 -22.20 -14.76
N LEU A 1170 20.92 -22.25 -13.60
CA LEU A 1170 21.21 -23.24 -12.54
C LEU A 1170 20.42 -24.56 -12.70
N GLY A 1171 19.47 -24.64 -13.62
CA GLY A 1171 18.62 -25.82 -13.81
C GLY A 1171 17.66 -26.11 -12.65
N LEU A 1172 17.27 -25.10 -11.88
CA LEU A 1172 16.43 -25.26 -10.67
C LEU A 1172 14.94 -25.00 -10.97
N LYS A 1173 14.03 -25.67 -10.26
CA LYS A 1173 12.60 -25.30 -10.27
C LYS A 1173 12.30 -24.16 -9.30
N VAL A 1174 11.16 -23.50 -9.47
CA VAL A 1174 10.70 -22.39 -8.60
C VAL A 1174 10.74 -22.80 -7.13
N THR A 1175 10.15 -23.95 -6.80
CA THR A 1175 10.01 -24.46 -5.43
C THR A 1175 11.35 -24.92 -4.85
N GLU A 1176 12.21 -25.55 -5.66
CA GLU A 1176 13.53 -26.02 -5.23
C GLU A 1176 14.45 -24.85 -4.89
N ALA A 1177 14.43 -23.79 -5.70
CA ALA A 1177 15.16 -22.56 -5.44
C ALA A 1177 14.64 -21.83 -4.19
N ALA A 1178 13.31 -21.76 -4.03
CA ALA A 1178 12.67 -21.18 -2.86
C ALA A 1178 13.10 -21.84 -1.55
N ASP A 1179 12.99 -23.18 -1.51
CA ASP A 1179 13.34 -23.99 -0.35
C ASP A 1179 14.83 -23.88 0.00
N ALA A 1180 15.71 -23.86 -1.01
CA ALA A 1180 17.15 -23.69 -0.80
C ALA A 1180 17.48 -22.29 -0.28
N CYS A 1181 16.87 -21.24 -0.83
CA CYS A 1181 17.07 -19.88 -0.35
C CYS A 1181 16.58 -19.71 1.10
N ASP A 1182 15.43 -20.27 1.46
CA ASP A 1182 14.91 -20.23 2.84
C ASP A 1182 15.86 -20.94 3.82
N ARG A 1183 16.38 -22.11 3.47
CA ARG A 1183 17.36 -22.82 4.32
C ARG A 1183 18.67 -22.07 4.46
N LEU A 1184 19.21 -21.54 3.36
CA LEU A 1184 20.46 -20.77 3.37
C LEU A 1184 20.30 -19.42 4.06
N TRP A 1185 19.12 -18.80 4.00
CA TRP A 1185 18.80 -17.56 4.70
C TRP A 1185 18.86 -17.72 6.22
N ARG A 1186 18.48 -18.89 6.75
CA ARG A 1186 18.58 -19.21 8.19
C ARG A 1186 20.03 -19.36 8.67
N ILE A 1187 20.98 -19.44 7.75
CA ILE A 1187 22.40 -19.51 8.08
C ILE A 1187 22.92 -18.08 8.31
N PRO A 1188 23.47 -17.77 9.51
CA PRO A 1188 24.07 -16.47 9.80
C PRO A 1188 24.97 -15.97 8.67
N THR A 1189 24.76 -14.73 8.21
CA THR A 1189 25.51 -14.13 7.09
C THR A 1189 27.02 -14.25 7.28
N GLU A 1190 27.50 -13.94 8.48
CA GLU A 1190 28.91 -14.04 8.83
C GLU A 1190 29.48 -15.44 8.62
N ALA A 1191 28.75 -16.46 9.04
CA ALA A 1191 29.19 -17.83 8.90
C ALA A 1191 29.15 -18.30 7.43
N ARG A 1192 28.29 -17.69 6.60
CA ARG A 1192 28.33 -17.90 5.15
C ARG A 1192 29.60 -17.32 4.53
N LEU A 1193 29.94 -16.09 4.90
CA LEU A 1193 31.17 -15.42 4.46
C LEU A 1193 32.44 -16.14 4.95
N GLU A 1194 32.47 -16.63 6.20
CA GLU A 1194 33.57 -17.43 6.74
C GLU A 1194 33.77 -18.76 6.01
N THR A 1195 32.66 -19.41 5.63
CA THR A 1195 32.72 -20.65 4.82
C THR A 1195 33.40 -20.38 3.48
N TYR A 1196 33.06 -19.26 2.84
CA TYR A 1196 33.72 -18.85 1.61
C TYR A 1196 35.20 -18.55 1.81
N ASP A 1197 35.54 -17.75 2.82
CA ASP A 1197 36.93 -17.38 3.10
C ASP A 1197 37.80 -18.61 3.40
N ALA A 1198 37.27 -19.59 4.15
CA ALA A 1198 37.94 -20.86 4.40
C ALA A 1198 38.11 -21.72 3.14
N ALA A 1199 37.16 -21.63 2.20
CA ALA A 1199 37.21 -22.37 0.94
C ALA A 1199 38.12 -21.73 -0.12
N MET A 1200 38.53 -20.46 0.03
CA MET A 1200 39.33 -19.76 -0.98
C MET A 1200 40.71 -20.42 -1.19
N PRO A 1201 41.14 -20.63 -2.45
CA PRO A 1201 42.47 -21.17 -2.75
C PRO A 1201 43.56 -20.12 -2.51
N ASN A 1202 44.74 -20.55 -2.05
CA ASN A 1202 45.90 -19.64 -1.87
C ASN A 1202 46.34 -18.97 -3.17
N ASP A 1203 46.21 -19.68 -4.29
CA ASP A 1203 46.33 -19.16 -5.65
C ASP A 1203 44.94 -18.86 -6.21
N PRO A 1204 44.57 -17.58 -6.39
CA PRO A 1204 43.27 -17.19 -6.94
C PRO A 1204 42.96 -17.78 -8.32
N GLY A 1205 43.97 -18.09 -9.13
CA GLY A 1205 43.78 -18.67 -10.47
C GLY A 1205 43.12 -20.05 -10.46
N GLN A 1206 43.06 -20.71 -9.30
CA GLN A 1206 42.41 -22.00 -9.12
C GLN A 1206 40.88 -21.91 -8.99
N LEU A 1207 40.29 -20.72 -8.85
CA LEU A 1207 38.82 -20.55 -8.77
C LEU A 1207 38.07 -21.14 -9.98
N TRP A 1208 38.70 -21.19 -11.15
CA TRP A 1208 38.13 -21.77 -12.37
C TRP A 1208 38.03 -23.31 -12.36
N ASN A 1209 38.62 -23.98 -11.36
CA ASN A 1209 38.49 -25.42 -11.19
C ASN A 1209 37.33 -25.74 -10.23
N GLN A 1210 36.12 -25.88 -10.80
CA GLN A 1210 34.90 -26.13 -10.02
C GLN A 1210 34.96 -27.40 -9.16
N PRO A 1211 35.45 -28.57 -9.63
CA PRO A 1211 35.56 -29.77 -8.78
C PRO A 1211 36.41 -29.54 -7.53
N MET A 1212 37.52 -28.81 -7.66
CA MET A 1212 38.34 -28.44 -6.52
C MET A 1212 37.61 -27.46 -5.59
N MET A 1213 36.91 -26.46 -6.14
CA MET A 1213 36.11 -25.53 -5.35
C MET A 1213 34.98 -26.23 -4.60
N ALA A 1214 34.28 -27.18 -5.22
CA ALA A 1214 33.30 -28.05 -4.55
C ALA A 1214 33.93 -28.82 -3.39
N LYS A 1215 35.12 -29.41 -3.56
CA LYS A 1215 35.81 -30.11 -2.48
C LYS A 1215 36.15 -29.18 -1.31
N ARG A 1216 36.67 -27.98 -1.60
CA ARG A 1216 37.02 -26.97 -0.58
C ARG A 1216 35.80 -26.43 0.15
N LEU A 1217 34.72 -26.14 -0.57
CA LEU A 1217 33.44 -25.76 0.03
C LEU A 1217 32.87 -26.88 0.89
N ALA A 1218 32.92 -28.14 0.43
CA ALA A 1218 32.45 -29.27 1.22
C ALA A 1218 33.27 -29.50 2.50
N GLU A 1219 34.57 -29.20 2.47
CA GLU A 1219 35.44 -29.24 3.66
C GLU A 1219 35.12 -28.10 4.62
N ALA A 1220 34.91 -26.88 4.12
CA ALA A 1220 34.53 -25.72 4.92
C ALA A 1220 33.14 -25.91 5.57
N LEU A 1221 32.15 -26.39 4.81
CA LEU A 1221 30.80 -26.67 5.29
C LEU A 1221 30.77 -27.75 6.38
N ARG A 1222 31.56 -28.82 6.25
CA ARG A 1222 31.64 -29.89 7.25
C ARG A 1222 32.40 -29.52 8.53
N ARG A 1223 33.31 -28.55 8.46
CA ARG A 1223 34.01 -28.02 9.64
C ARG A 1223 33.15 -27.14 10.52
N ARG A 1224 31.97 -26.75 10.03
CA ARG A 1224 31.02 -25.96 10.79
C ARG A 1224 30.38 -26.84 11.87
N PRO A 1225 30.36 -26.41 13.14
CA PRO A 1225 29.56 -27.11 14.14
C PRO A 1225 28.08 -27.07 13.73
N PRO A 1226 27.29 -28.12 14.01
CA PRO A 1226 25.84 -28.03 13.85
C PRO A 1226 25.35 -26.85 14.69
N GLY A 1227 24.69 -25.90 14.03
CA GLY A 1227 24.17 -24.67 14.64
C GLY A 1227 23.00 -24.93 15.56
#